data_AF-A0A3N4MK06-F1
#
_entry.id   AF-A0A3N4MK06-F1
#
_cell.length_a   1.000
_cell.length_b   1.000
_cell.length_c   1.000
_cell.angle_alpha   90.00
_cell.angle_beta   90.00
_cell.angle_gamma   90.00
#
_symmetry.space_group_name_H-M   'P 1'
#
loop_
_entity.id
_entity.type
_entity.pdbx_description
1 polymer ?
#
loop_
_entity_poly.entity_id
_entity_poly.type
_entity_poly.pdbx_seq_one_letter_code
_entity_poly.pdbx_strand_id
1 'polypeptide(L)'
;MSKGYSLHIGLNKLDTEHYPGVPVLKAAVNDAVFWESYARKTGYESQSLHDASATDKAVLDALHGFAEKLEPGDILLLTYAGHGSHVRNEKADGFDDEREDQTWCLYNRELLDDELFEAFRAFREGTRILVVSDSCHSGTIVRALPDETDLSAMLESGLNKSAETRGMRSRKLPLEAEQDIMARFGEKVYEPIQKKYRKTKQASNVKAAVKLMAACQDDQTTYDGEANGIFTEAFIHLFDQPSMQKATAETLIDEIREKYYFPRPNFFQYGGIIPAFDTAFPFTIHIPDADKVKGSRSPNLRPVPIQRNISLEEQWDNVKVKKNAQLLIEFEEKPDADLTGGKDIEVLEQDGNTILVELKNTPHEHAWSAAHALHQELVAKGWKATVEPVLSVNPSQDKRATREGDANNPDFIREWPPAHPEGRIGWHLDDDHSQLKKASEAVSAKAGAHVRIAHLDTGYIAGHPALPEKLDAARQRSFVKKEDPSQAIDKPDTGQDGHGLGTMVLLAGNKVTLGDTFEEYEGFIGGAPIAEVVPMRISESVVIMNDKNFSEALSYAIETGCEVVTMSMAGKPSNRMARAVNQAYEAGIVIVSAASNCWYKGTGNLLPKCVMFPAAFERVIAATGAMYNHKPYDVDFLQPGSERAISTQYMQGSWGPASRMTRALAAYTPNTPWASTKHKFLRSGGGTSSATPQVAAAAALYIAFHREEMEKKGYYEEGRKWLKVEAVRHALYTAAAKDNLFPEWQKYYGNGILKAWDALQVPVADESTLTKSPSAESTLFGVVETIGSFFKRRKLFRSAEPKPEPEALAMELLHLLQTDPQFFPLFSELDLTDPAAVEAEVSKPEFRDKVLKSPYASEYLKEAMIA
;
A
#
# COMPACT_ATOMS: atom_id res chain seq x y z
N MET A 1 32.31 -9.18 -37.56
CA MET A 1 31.69 -8.35 -36.51
C MET A 1 30.22 -8.23 -36.85
N SER A 2 29.34 -8.50 -35.89
CA SER A 2 27.89 -8.33 -36.07
C SER A 2 27.54 -6.92 -36.53
N LYS A 3 26.53 -6.80 -37.38
CA LYS A 3 25.94 -5.53 -37.81
C LYS A 3 24.55 -5.36 -37.19
N GLY A 4 24.15 -4.10 -37.01
CA GLY A 4 22.82 -3.72 -36.56
C GLY A 4 22.09 -2.97 -37.66
N TYR A 5 20.85 -3.36 -37.93
CA TYR A 5 19.93 -2.69 -38.84
C TYR A 5 18.67 -2.30 -38.06
N SER A 6 18.03 -1.18 -38.42
CA SER A 6 16.78 -0.80 -37.76
C SER A 6 15.74 -0.25 -38.72
N LEU A 7 14.48 -0.55 -38.41
CA LEU A 7 13.30 -0.04 -39.10
C LEU A 7 12.36 0.60 -38.09
N HIS A 8 12.08 1.89 -38.25
CA HIS A 8 11.22 2.66 -37.33
C HIS A 8 9.96 3.13 -38.05
N ILE A 9 8.81 2.66 -37.59
CA ILE A 9 7.52 2.91 -38.21
C ILE A 9 6.69 3.77 -37.25
N GLY A 10 6.24 4.93 -37.72
CA GLY A 10 5.45 5.87 -36.91
C GLY A 10 4.28 6.44 -37.71
N LEU A 11 3.04 6.22 -37.25
CA LEU A 11 1.84 6.74 -37.93
C LEU A 11 1.04 7.65 -37.00
N ASN A 12 1.14 8.95 -37.26
CA ASN A 12 0.21 9.92 -36.72
C ASN A 12 -1.09 9.96 -37.54
N LYS A 13 -0.98 9.71 -38.86
CA LYS A 13 -2.09 9.79 -39.80
C LYS A 13 -2.27 8.47 -40.53
N LEU A 14 -3.53 8.08 -40.69
CA LEU A 14 -3.97 6.97 -41.53
C LEU A 14 -4.73 7.52 -42.75
N ASP A 15 -4.88 6.69 -43.78
CA ASP A 15 -5.71 7.02 -44.94
C ASP A 15 -7.18 7.12 -44.51
N THR A 16 -7.77 8.30 -44.65
CA THR A 16 -9.16 8.56 -44.26
C THR A 16 -10.18 7.77 -45.09
N GLU A 17 -9.81 7.31 -46.29
CA GLU A 17 -10.69 6.45 -47.09
C GLU A 17 -10.80 5.05 -46.48
N HIS A 18 -9.68 4.51 -45.99
CA HIS A 18 -9.63 3.19 -45.35
C HIS A 18 -10.07 3.26 -43.88
N TYR A 19 -9.71 4.33 -43.16
CA TYR A 19 -9.93 4.53 -41.72
C TYR A 19 -10.81 5.76 -41.44
N PRO A 20 -12.10 5.75 -41.83
CA PRO A 20 -12.96 6.90 -41.61
C PRO A 20 -13.20 7.14 -40.11
N GLY A 21 -13.11 8.40 -39.68
CA GLY A 21 -13.40 8.78 -38.30
C GLY A 21 -12.34 8.41 -37.27
N VAL A 22 -11.22 7.80 -37.68
CA VAL A 22 -10.10 7.48 -36.77
C VAL A 22 -9.36 8.77 -36.37
N PRO A 23 -9.16 9.05 -35.07
CA PRO A 23 -8.44 10.22 -34.63
C PRO A 23 -6.98 10.23 -35.11
N VAL A 24 -6.46 11.41 -35.46
CA VAL A 24 -5.03 11.59 -35.74
C VAL A 24 -4.24 11.41 -34.43
N LEU A 25 -3.14 10.66 -34.41
CA LEU A 25 -2.21 10.65 -33.27
C LEU A 25 -1.23 11.83 -33.37
N LYS A 26 -0.59 12.17 -32.26
CA LYS A 26 0.38 13.26 -32.12
C LYS A 26 1.80 12.73 -31.91
N ALA A 27 1.95 11.61 -31.21
CA ALA A 27 3.25 11.18 -30.69
C ALA A 27 3.89 10.00 -31.45
N ALA A 28 3.15 9.25 -32.25
CA ALA A 28 3.66 8.04 -32.90
C ALA A 28 4.86 8.30 -33.85
N VAL A 29 4.85 9.42 -34.58
CA VAL A 29 6.01 9.81 -35.39
C VAL A 29 7.19 10.24 -34.51
N ASN A 30 6.95 10.88 -33.37
CA ASN A 30 8.00 11.26 -32.44
C ASN A 30 8.67 10.04 -31.82
N ASP A 31 7.90 8.98 -31.53
CA ASP A 31 8.42 7.70 -31.05
C ASP A 31 9.38 7.08 -32.08
N ALA A 32 8.97 7.02 -33.35
CA ALA A 32 9.81 6.51 -34.43
C ALA A 32 11.11 7.34 -34.57
N VAL A 33 11.01 8.67 -34.47
CA VAL A 33 12.18 9.57 -34.50
C VAL A 33 13.10 9.36 -33.29
N PHE A 34 12.55 9.17 -32.10
CA PHE A 34 13.33 8.85 -30.90
C PHE A 34 14.10 7.54 -31.09
N TRP A 35 13.40 6.47 -31.49
CA TRP A 35 14.02 5.16 -31.67
C TRP A 35 15.06 5.15 -32.80
N GLU A 36 14.83 5.89 -33.88
CA GLU A 36 15.82 6.10 -34.94
C GLU A 36 17.07 6.80 -34.41
N SER A 37 16.90 7.90 -33.67
CA SER A 37 18.01 8.64 -33.07
C SER A 37 18.82 7.75 -32.12
N TYR A 38 18.13 6.98 -31.27
CA TYR A 38 18.74 6.02 -30.36
C TYR A 38 19.49 4.90 -31.11
N ALA A 39 18.90 4.33 -32.15
CA ALA A 39 19.50 3.29 -32.98
C ALA A 39 20.77 3.80 -33.69
N ARG A 40 20.73 4.99 -34.30
CA ARG A 40 21.90 5.60 -34.93
C ARG A 40 23.02 5.86 -33.92
N LYS A 41 22.69 6.37 -32.73
CA LYS A 41 23.65 6.59 -31.65
C LYS A 41 24.31 5.29 -31.17
N THR A 42 23.61 4.16 -31.26
CA THR A 42 24.09 2.83 -30.85
C THR A 42 24.73 2.03 -32.00
N GLY A 43 24.85 2.63 -33.20
CA GLY A 43 25.60 2.08 -34.33
C GLY A 43 24.77 1.29 -35.35
N TYR A 44 23.44 1.39 -35.30
CA TYR A 44 22.55 0.76 -36.28
C TYR A 44 22.53 1.52 -37.60
N GLU A 45 22.41 0.79 -38.72
CA GLU A 45 21.99 1.34 -40.01
C GLU A 45 20.45 1.44 -40.04
N SER A 46 19.94 2.67 -39.90
CA SER A 46 18.51 2.92 -39.68
C SER A 46 17.77 3.40 -40.92
N GLN A 47 16.55 2.88 -41.09
CA GLN A 47 15.51 3.31 -42.01
C GLN A 47 14.24 3.66 -41.22
N SER A 48 13.47 4.64 -41.67
CA SER A 48 12.20 5.03 -41.04
C SER A 48 11.09 5.21 -42.08
N LEU A 49 9.86 4.86 -41.70
CA LEU A 49 8.64 5.03 -42.50
C LEU A 49 7.59 5.76 -41.65
N HIS A 50 7.14 6.91 -42.13
CA HIS A 50 6.18 7.75 -41.41
C HIS A 50 4.91 8.00 -42.22
N ASP A 51 3.75 8.03 -41.54
CA ASP A 51 2.44 8.36 -42.11
C ASP A 51 2.23 7.69 -43.49
N ALA A 52 2.00 8.48 -44.55
CA ALA A 52 1.71 8.01 -45.91
C ALA A 52 2.79 7.11 -46.55
N SER A 53 4.02 7.12 -46.02
CA SER A 53 5.09 6.24 -46.49
C SER A 53 5.08 4.87 -45.81
N ALA A 54 4.40 4.72 -44.68
CA ALA A 54 4.28 3.48 -43.92
C ALA A 54 3.09 2.63 -44.42
N THR A 55 3.16 2.17 -45.66
CA THR A 55 2.19 1.23 -46.24
C THR A 55 2.56 -0.22 -45.94
N ASP A 56 1.58 -1.13 -46.03
CA ASP A 56 1.81 -2.58 -45.88
C ASP A 56 2.94 -3.08 -46.78
N LYS A 57 2.93 -2.68 -48.06
CA LYS A 57 3.97 -3.03 -49.01
C LYS A 57 5.34 -2.49 -48.60
N ALA A 58 5.43 -1.21 -48.22
CA ALA A 58 6.71 -0.60 -47.85
C ALA A 58 7.34 -1.28 -46.63
N VAL A 59 6.51 -1.64 -45.64
CA VAL A 59 6.94 -2.35 -44.42
C VAL A 59 7.40 -3.77 -44.77
N LEU A 60 6.58 -4.54 -45.50
CA LEU A 60 6.92 -5.93 -45.86
C LEU A 60 8.14 -6.01 -46.79
N ASP A 61 8.27 -5.11 -47.77
CA ASP A 61 9.43 -5.03 -48.67
C ASP A 61 10.71 -4.71 -47.89
N ALA A 62 10.63 -3.82 -46.89
CA ALA A 62 11.77 -3.51 -46.02
C ALA A 62 12.17 -4.74 -45.18
N LEU A 63 11.20 -5.43 -44.56
CA LEU A 63 11.46 -6.63 -43.77
C LEU A 63 12.09 -7.75 -44.61
N HIS A 64 11.60 -7.99 -45.83
CA HIS A 64 12.20 -8.94 -46.77
C HIS A 64 13.63 -8.52 -47.15
N GLY A 65 13.85 -7.24 -47.44
CA GLY A 65 15.18 -6.72 -47.74
C GLY A 65 16.16 -6.89 -46.57
N PHE A 66 15.71 -6.80 -45.32
CA PHE A 66 16.53 -7.12 -44.15
C PHE A 66 16.77 -8.63 -44.03
N ALA A 67 15.75 -9.47 -44.21
CA ALA A 67 15.90 -10.92 -44.17
C ALA A 67 16.94 -11.45 -45.19
N GLU A 68 17.02 -10.82 -46.37
CA GLU A 68 18.03 -11.14 -47.38
C GLU A 68 19.45 -10.69 -46.99
N LYS A 69 19.57 -9.57 -46.28
CA LYS A 69 20.84 -8.92 -45.93
C LYS A 69 21.49 -9.46 -44.66
N LEU A 70 20.70 -9.80 -43.63
CA LEU A 70 21.22 -10.16 -42.32
C LEU A 70 21.89 -11.54 -42.32
N GLU A 71 23.10 -11.60 -41.78
CA GLU A 71 23.87 -12.84 -41.57
C GLU A 71 23.76 -13.29 -40.10
N PRO A 72 24.03 -14.58 -39.78
CA PRO A 72 24.08 -15.04 -38.40
C PRO A 72 24.97 -14.16 -37.51
N GLY A 73 24.45 -13.73 -36.36
CA GLY A 73 25.07 -12.77 -35.44
C GLY A 73 24.56 -11.33 -35.57
N ASP A 74 23.92 -10.97 -36.68
CA ASP A 74 23.35 -9.64 -36.90
C ASP A 74 22.04 -9.44 -36.13
N ILE A 75 21.63 -8.18 -35.97
CA ILE A 75 20.39 -7.81 -35.28
C ILE A 75 19.56 -6.81 -36.10
N LEU A 76 18.25 -7.04 -36.13
CA LEU A 76 17.24 -6.08 -36.55
C LEU A 76 16.54 -5.48 -35.32
N LEU A 77 16.54 -4.15 -35.20
CA LEU A 77 15.64 -3.42 -34.30
C LEU A 77 14.43 -2.90 -35.10
N LEU A 78 13.26 -3.46 -34.84
CA LEU A 78 12.00 -3.06 -35.46
C LEU A 78 11.16 -2.30 -34.44
N THR A 79 10.79 -1.05 -34.73
CA THR A 79 9.87 -0.30 -33.86
C THR A 79 8.62 0.09 -34.61
N TYR A 80 7.47 -0.06 -33.96
CA TYR A 80 6.17 0.38 -34.47
C TYR A 80 5.49 1.27 -33.43
N ALA A 81 5.00 2.41 -33.87
CA ALA A 81 4.15 3.29 -33.07
C ALA A 81 2.98 3.77 -33.95
N GLY A 82 1.76 3.60 -33.46
CA GLY A 82 0.55 3.90 -34.24
C GLY A 82 -0.69 3.24 -33.65
N HIS A 83 -1.79 3.29 -34.39
CA HIS A 83 -3.00 2.58 -33.99
C HIS A 83 -2.83 1.06 -34.09
N GLY A 84 -3.49 0.32 -33.20
CA GLY A 84 -3.65 -1.12 -33.33
C GLY A 84 -5.11 -1.55 -33.20
N SER A 85 -5.43 -2.71 -33.74
CA SER A 85 -6.76 -3.31 -33.76
C SER A 85 -6.66 -4.86 -33.81
N HIS A 86 -7.78 -5.51 -34.13
CA HIS A 86 -7.96 -6.95 -34.21
C HIS A 86 -8.89 -7.29 -35.35
N VAL A 87 -8.61 -8.41 -35.99
CA VAL A 87 -9.52 -9.04 -36.95
C VAL A 87 -9.92 -10.39 -36.41
N ARG A 88 -11.22 -10.70 -36.43
CA ARG A 88 -11.71 -12.01 -35.99
C ARG A 88 -11.05 -13.12 -36.83
N ASN A 89 -10.49 -14.12 -36.17
CA ASN A 89 -9.75 -15.19 -36.83
C ASN A 89 -10.69 -16.25 -37.45
N GLU A 90 -10.34 -16.81 -38.61
CA GLU A 90 -11.05 -17.93 -39.28
C GLU A 90 -10.48 -19.34 -38.97
N LYS A 91 -9.44 -19.41 -38.13
CA LYS A 91 -8.86 -20.68 -37.66
C LYS A 91 -9.85 -21.45 -36.77
N ALA A 92 -9.73 -22.77 -36.72
CA ALA A 92 -10.62 -23.62 -35.93
C ALA A 92 -10.38 -23.41 -34.41
N ASP A 93 -11.43 -23.57 -33.60
CA ASP A 93 -11.32 -23.44 -32.13
C ASP A 93 -10.20 -24.33 -31.57
N GLY A 94 -9.27 -23.73 -30.83
CA GLY A 94 -8.13 -24.42 -30.22
C GLY A 94 -6.94 -24.70 -31.14
N PHE A 95 -6.92 -24.15 -32.36
CA PHE A 95 -5.80 -24.29 -33.29
C PHE A 95 -4.59 -23.43 -32.90
N ASP A 96 -4.84 -22.18 -32.51
CA ASP A 96 -3.89 -21.26 -31.89
C ASP A 96 -4.42 -20.83 -30.50
N ASP A 97 -3.56 -20.24 -29.66
CA ASP A 97 -3.92 -19.81 -28.29
C ASP A 97 -4.83 -18.56 -28.28
N GLU A 98 -4.87 -17.80 -29.38
CA GLU A 98 -5.63 -16.55 -29.57
C GLU A 98 -6.86 -16.74 -30.49
N ARG A 99 -7.97 -16.05 -30.20
CA ARG A 99 -9.21 -16.11 -31.00
C ARG A 99 -9.33 -14.99 -32.04
N GLU A 100 -8.43 -14.01 -32.04
CA GLU A 100 -8.44 -12.82 -32.89
C GLU A 100 -7.00 -12.54 -33.36
N ASP A 101 -6.82 -12.15 -34.63
CA ASP A 101 -5.52 -11.75 -35.17
C ASP A 101 -5.24 -10.29 -34.79
N GLN A 102 -4.10 -10.04 -34.14
CA GLN A 102 -3.66 -8.68 -33.77
C GLN A 102 -3.14 -7.92 -34.99
N THR A 103 -3.41 -6.61 -35.08
CA THR A 103 -3.03 -5.81 -36.25
C THR A 103 -2.26 -4.52 -35.97
N TRP A 104 -1.29 -4.21 -36.83
CA TRP A 104 -0.72 -2.87 -36.96
C TRP A 104 -1.49 -2.08 -38.00
N CYS A 105 -2.10 -0.95 -37.62
CA CYS A 105 -2.78 -0.07 -38.56
C CYS A 105 -1.75 0.71 -39.37
N LEU A 106 -1.37 0.18 -40.54
CA LEU A 106 -0.53 0.88 -41.51
C LEU A 106 -1.39 1.83 -42.32
N TYR A 107 -0.73 2.73 -43.07
CA TYR A 107 -1.41 3.88 -43.68
C TYR A 107 -2.63 3.49 -44.52
N ASN A 108 -2.51 2.40 -45.28
CA ASN A 108 -3.49 1.97 -46.28
C ASN A 108 -4.31 0.73 -45.89
N ARG A 109 -3.91 -0.03 -44.85
CA ARG A 109 -4.66 -1.17 -44.31
C ARG A 109 -4.07 -1.68 -43.00
N GLU A 110 -4.79 -2.54 -42.31
CA GLU A 110 -4.26 -3.27 -41.17
C GLU A 110 -3.32 -4.39 -41.67
N LEU A 111 -2.13 -4.48 -41.07
CA LEU A 111 -1.18 -5.57 -41.27
C LEU A 111 -1.44 -6.64 -40.23
N LEU A 112 -1.75 -7.86 -40.67
CA LEU A 112 -2.00 -8.98 -39.76
C LEU A 112 -0.68 -9.52 -39.18
N ASP A 113 -0.73 -9.94 -37.92
CA ASP A 113 0.37 -10.63 -37.25
C ASP A 113 0.88 -11.87 -38.03
N ASP A 114 -0.02 -12.63 -38.68
CA ASP A 114 0.33 -13.77 -39.54
C ASP A 114 1.27 -13.37 -40.70
N GLU A 115 1.11 -12.16 -41.25
CA GLU A 115 2.01 -11.60 -42.28
C GLU A 115 3.37 -11.19 -41.68
N LEU A 116 3.38 -10.63 -40.47
CA LEU A 116 4.62 -10.34 -39.74
C LEU A 116 5.39 -11.61 -39.40
N PHE A 117 4.69 -12.67 -38.96
CA PHE A 117 5.32 -13.97 -38.71
C PHE A 117 5.87 -14.59 -39.99
N GLU A 118 5.19 -14.44 -41.13
CA GLU A 118 5.75 -14.85 -42.42
C GLU A 118 7.05 -14.10 -42.73
N ALA A 119 7.06 -12.77 -42.56
CA ALA A 119 8.27 -11.97 -42.76
C ALA A 119 9.41 -12.43 -41.83
N PHE A 120 9.13 -12.72 -40.56
CA PHE A 120 10.14 -13.22 -39.61
C PHE A 120 10.65 -14.62 -39.92
N ARG A 121 9.85 -15.49 -40.55
CA ARG A 121 10.30 -16.82 -41.01
C ARG A 121 11.37 -16.73 -42.10
N ALA A 122 11.46 -15.63 -42.83
CA ALA A 122 12.47 -15.43 -43.86
C ALA A 122 13.88 -15.19 -43.28
N PHE A 123 13.98 -14.77 -42.02
CA PHE A 123 15.27 -14.52 -41.38
C PHE A 123 16.02 -15.83 -41.07
N ARG A 124 17.33 -15.81 -41.32
CA ARG A 124 18.21 -16.97 -41.10
C ARG A 124 18.34 -17.31 -39.60
N GLU A 125 18.59 -18.58 -39.31
CA GLU A 125 18.95 -19.05 -37.97
C GLU A 125 20.22 -18.31 -37.48
N GLY A 126 20.22 -17.93 -36.21
CA GLY A 126 21.34 -17.16 -35.63
C GLY A 126 21.25 -15.65 -35.84
N THR A 127 20.23 -15.13 -36.52
CA THR A 127 19.91 -13.69 -36.52
C THR A 127 19.06 -13.32 -35.30
N ARG A 128 19.12 -12.05 -34.89
CA ARG A 128 18.33 -11.51 -33.76
C ARG A 128 17.32 -10.49 -34.28
N ILE A 129 16.11 -10.51 -33.73
CA ILE A 129 15.09 -9.49 -33.98
C ILE A 129 14.61 -8.96 -32.63
N LEU A 130 14.76 -7.66 -32.43
CA LEU A 130 14.18 -6.93 -31.29
C LEU A 130 13.03 -6.07 -31.81
N VAL A 131 11.83 -6.31 -31.31
CA VAL A 131 10.63 -5.55 -31.68
C VAL A 131 10.21 -4.69 -30.49
N VAL A 132 9.99 -3.40 -30.72
CA VAL A 132 9.35 -2.49 -29.76
C VAL A 132 8.04 -2.00 -30.38
N SER A 133 6.91 -2.46 -29.85
CA SER A 133 5.58 -2.14 -30.39
C SER A 133 4.81 -1.25 -29.42
N ASP A 134 4.64 0.02 -29.78
CA ASP A 134 3.86 1.01 -29.03
C ASP A 134 2.48 1.23 -29.70
N SER A 135 1.70 0.15 -29.69
CA SER A 135 0.37 0.02 -30.29
C SER A 135 -0.58 -0.72 -29.34
N CYS A 136 -1.89 -0.49 -29.48
CA CYS A 136 -2.90 -1.19 -28.67
C CYS A 136 -3.30 -2.52 -29.30
N HIS A 137 -3.47 -3.54 -28.47
CA HIS A 137 -4.25 -4.71 -28.81
C HIS A 137 -5.22 -4.93 -27.63
N SER A 138 -6.52 -4.77 -27.83
CA SER A 138 -7.62 -5.05 -26.92
C SER A 138 -8.47 -6.29 -27.33
N GLY A 139 -8.26 -7.42 -26.69
CA GLY A 139 -9.22 -8.47 -26.47
C GLY A 139 -10.20 -8.05 -25.37
N THR A 140 -11.39 -8.67 -25.41
CA THR A 140 -12.47 -8.62 -24.39
C THR A 140 -13.38 -7.38 -24.30
N ILE A 141 -14.04 -7.01 -25.40
CA ILE A 141 -15.40 -6.39 -25.31
C ILE A 141 -16.54 -7.39 -25.55
N VAL A 142 -16.27 -8.57 -26.13
CA VAL A 142 -17.36 -9.48 -26.59
C VAL A 142 -17.59 -10.71 -25.67
N ARG A 143 -17.10 -10.71 -24.43
CA ARG A 143 -17.37 -11.81 -23.47
C ARG A 143 -18.29 -11.45 -22.30
N ALA A 144 -18.76 -10.21 -22.19
CA ALA A 144 -19.82 -9.89 -21.24
C ALA A 144 -21.14 -10.49 -21.76
N LEU A 145 -21.55 -11.61 -21.16
CA LEU A 145 -22.97 -11.95 -21.12
C LEU A 145 -23.69 -10.75 -20.46
N PRO A 146 -24.89 -10.35 -20.94
CA PRO A 146 -25.56 -9.12 -20.51
C PRO A 146 -25.86 -8.98 -19.01
N ASP A 147 -25.69 -10.03 -18.22
CA ASP A 147 -26.22 -10.13 -16.84
C ASP A 147 -25.16 -9.99 -15.72
N GLU A 148 -23.85 -10.05 -16.01
CA GLU A 148 -22.78 -9.90 -14.99
C GLU A 148 -22.05 -8.56 -15.10
N THR A 149 -21.82 -7.90 -13.94
CA THR A 149 -21.10 -6.62 -13.88
C THR A 149 -19.63 -6.85 -13.47
N ASP A 150 -18.72 -6.79 -14.44
CA ASP A 150 -17.28 -7.05 -14.28
C ASP A 150 -16.51 -5.81 -13.79
N LEU A 151 -15.93 -5.89 -12.58
CA LEU A 151 -15.13 -4.83 -11.97
C LEU A 151 -13.83 -4.55 -12.72
N SER A 152 -13.21 -5.55 -13.37
CA SER A 152 -12.01 -5.34 -14.19
C SER A 152 -12.32 -4.46 -15.40
N ALA A 153 -13.43 -4.74 -16.08
CA ALA A 153 -13.87 -3.94 -17.23
C ALA A 153 -14.25 -2.51 -16.82
N MET A 154 -14.85 -2.32 -15.65
CA MET A 154 -15.10 -1.00 -15.08
C MET A 154 -13.78 -0.26 -14.81
N LEU A 155 -12.84 -0.87 -14.09
CA LEU A 155 -11.55 -0.25 -13.79
C LEU A 155 -10.83 0.20 -15.08
N GLU A 156 -10.78 -0.68 -16.08
CA GLU A 156 -10.19 -0.36 -17.39
C GLU A 156 -10.89 0.83 -18.07
N SER A 157 -12.23 0.83 -18.10
CA SER A 157 -13.03 1.95 -18.63
C SER A 157 -12.72 3.27 -17.92
N GLY A 158 -12.69 3.27 -16.58
CA GLY A 158 -12.44 4.48 -15.79
C GLY A 158 -11.05 5.06 -16.04
N LEU A 159 -10.03 4.20 -16.17
CA LEU A 159 -8.66 4.61 -16.47
C LEU A 159 -8.50 5.16 -17.89
N ASN A 160 -9.18 4.54 -18.86
CA ASN A 160 -9.26 5.04 -20.23
C ASN A 160 -9.87 6.44 -20.28
N LYS A 161 -11.02 6.64 -19.65
CA LYS A 161 -11.67 7.97 -19.59
C LYS A 161 -10.77 9.01 -18.95
N SER A 162 -10.07 8.66 -17.87
CA SER A 162 -9.11 9.56 -17.21
C SER A 162 -7.91 9.96 -18.09
N ALA A 163 -7.40 9.05 -18.92
CA ALA A 163 -6.38 9.39 -19.90
C ALA A 163 -6.94 10.33 -20.98
N GLU A 164 -8.14 10.05 -21.50
CA GLU A 164 -8.79 10.89 -22.52
C GLU A 164 -9.11 12.30 -22.02
N THR A 165 -9.56 12.46 -20.78
CA THR A 165 -9.81 13.79 -20.19
C THR A 165 -8.56 14.64 -20.08
N ARG A 166 -7.38 14.02 -19.98
CA ARG A 166 -6.06 14.69 -20.05
C ARG A 166 -5.64 15.07 -21.47
N GLY A 167 -6.48 14.78 -22.47
CA GLY A 167 -6.17 15.01 -23.88
C GLY A 167 -5.18 14.01 -24.47
N MET A 168 -4.91 12.90 -23.75
CA MET A 168 -4.17 11.77 -24.29
C MET A 168 -5.04 11.06 -25.32
N ARG A 169 -4.47 10.67 -26.45
CA ARG A 169 -5.19 9.97 -27.51
C ARG A 169 -4.94 8.48 -27.38
N SER A 170 -6.02 7.72 -27.31
CA SER A 170 -5.97 6.26 -27.39
C SER A 170 -5.33 5.83 -28.70
N ARG A 171 -4.40 4.87 -28.63
CA ARG A 171 -3.84 4.19 -29.81
C ARG A 171 -4.66 2.97 -30.21
N LYS A 172 -5.82 2.74 -29.60
CA LYS A 172 -6.79 1.73 -30.05
C LYS A 172 -7.64 2.33 -31.16
N LEU A 173 -7.99 1.52 -32.16
CA LEU A 173 -8.97 1.94 -33.14
C LEU A 173 -10.36 2.09 -32.49
N PRO A 174 -11.15 3.15 -32.79
CA PRO A 174 -12.53 3.22 -32.32
C PRO A 174 -13.37 2.04 -32.82
N LEU A 175 -14.26 1.50 -31.98
CA LEU A 175 -15.07 0.32 -32.32
C LEU A 175 -15.91 0.53 -33.58
N GLU A 176 -16.45 1.73 -33.79
CA GLU A 176 -17.21 2.07 -34.99
C GLU A 176 -16.35 2.03 -36.25
N ALA A 177 -15.08 2.44 -36.15
CA ALA A 177 -14.13 2.35 -37.25
C ALA A 177 -13.74 0.90 -37.54
N GLU A 178 -13.54 0.07 -36.52
CA GLU A 178 -13.28 -1.38 -36.68
C GLU A 178 -14.43 -2.05 -37.43
N GLN A 179 -15.68 -1.76 -37.02
CA GLN A 179 -16.88 -2.29 -37.66
C GLN A 179 -17.02 -1.85 -39.12
N ASP A 180 -16.76 -0.56 -39.43
CA ASP A 180 -16.82 -0.07 -40.82
C ASP A 180 -15.75 -0.71 -41.70
N ILE A 181 -14.51 -0.83 -41.19
CA ILE A 181 -13.41 -1.46 -41.92
C ILE A 181 -13.74 -2.92 -42.22
N MET A 182 -14.23 -3.67 -41.24
CA MET A 182 -14.62 -5.07 -41.46
C MET A 182 -15.78 -5.20 -42.43
N ALA A 183 -16.79 -4.31 -42.37
CA ALA A 183 -17.91 -4.32 -43.29
C ALA A 183 -17.48 -4.04 -44.75
N ARG A 184 -16.49 -3.18 -44.95
CA ARG A 184 -16.04 -2.76 -46.29
C ARG A 184 -14.95 -3.65 -46.89
N PHE A 185 -14.03 -4.13 -46.05
CA PHE A 185 -12.78 -4.76 -46.46
C PHE A 185 -12.59 -6.18 -45.93
N GLY A 186 -13.44 -6.65 -45.01
CA GLY A 186 -13.37 -8.00 -44.43
C GLY A 186 -13.27 -9.11 -45.49
N GLU A 187 -14.30 -9.25 -46.33
CA GLU A 187 -14.36 -10.29 -47.37
C GLU A 187 -13.34 -10.10 -48.49
N LYS A 188 -12.98 -8.85 -48.82
CA LYS A 188 -12.18 -8.51 -50.01
C LYS A 188 -10.68 -8.49 -49.75
N VAL A 189 -10.27 -8.13 -48.54
CA VAL A 189 -8.86 -7.92 -48.17
C VAL A 189 -8.44 -8.95 -47.13
N TYR A 190 -9.11 -9.00 -45.98
CA TYR A 190 -8.62 -9.75 -44.82
C TYR A 190 -8.91 -11.25 -44.91
N GLU A 191 -10.11 -11.67 -45.34
CA GLU A 191 -10.46 -13.09 -45.51
C GLU A 191 -9.51 -13.82 -46.49
N PRO A 192 -9.14 -13.27 -47.67
CA PRO A 192 -8.14 -13.87 -48.54
C PRO A 192 -6.76 -14.04 -47.88
N ILE A 193 -6.33 -13.06 -47.07
CA ILE A 193 -5.06 -13.11 -46.34
C ILE A 193 -5.13 -14.19 -45.25
N GLN A 194 -6.18 -14.21 -44.43
CA GLN A 194 -6.37 -15.22 -43.38
C GLN A 194 -6.46 -16.65 -43.95
N LYS A 195 -7.12 -16.84 -45.11
CA LYS A 195 -7.16 -18.13 -45.81
C LYS A 195 -5.79 -18.69 -46.16
N LYS A 196 -4.80 -17.84 -46.46
CA LYS A 196 -3.41 -18.25 -46.72
C LYS A 196 -2.77 -18.89 -45.48
N TYR A 197 -3.11 -18.41 -44.29
CA TYR A 197 -2.47 -18.81 -43.03
C TYR A 197 -3.32 -19.74 -42.16
N ARG A 198 -4.55 -20.06 -42.57
CA ARG A 198 -5.51 -20.90 -41.82
C ARG A 198 -4.99 -22.25 -41.32
N LYS A 199 -3.97 -22.81 -41.97
CA LYS A 199 -3.34 -24.11 -41.61
C LYS A 199 -1.93 -23.95 -41.04
N THR A 200 -1.48 -22.73 -40.83
CA THR A 200 -0.14 -22.40 -40.38
C THR A 200 -0.23 -21.95 -38.93
N LYS A 201 0.43 -22.67 -38.02
CA LYS A 201 0.47 -22.29 -36.61
C LYS A 201 1.21 -20.97 -36.44
N GLN A 202 0.69 -20.06 -35.60
CA GLN A 202 1.28 -18.76 -35.30
C GLN A 202 2.74 -18.92 -34.82
N ALA A 203 3.64 -18.02 -35.26
CA ALA A 203 5.09 -18.03 -34.96
C ALA A 203 5.87 -19.34 -35.22
N SER A 204 5.25 -20.39 -35.78
CA SER A 204 5.93 -21.64 -36.10
C SER A 204 7.02 -21.43 -37.15
N ASN A 205 8.13 -22.18 -37.03
CA ASN A 205 9.27 -22.14 -37.97
C ASN A 205 10.01 -20.81 -38.07
N VAL A 206 9.79 -19.85 -37.17
CA VAL A 206 10.66 -18.67 -37.04
C VAL A 206 12.00 -19.13 -36.46
N LYS A 207 13.08 -18.98 -37.24
CA LYS A 207 14.43 -19.43 -36.85
C LYS A 207 15.26 -18.35 -36.15
N ALA A 208 14.96 -17.09 -36.42
CA ALA A 208 15.58 -15.97 -35.74
C ALA A 208 15.25 -15.98 -34.24
N ALA A 209 16.13 -15.42 -33.42
CA ALA A 209 15.84 -15.17 -32.01
C ALA A 209 15.03 -13.87 -31.89
N VAL A 210 13.74 -13.97 -31.54
CA VAL A 210 12.85 -12.80 -31.49
C VAL A 210 12.51 -12.43 -30.05
N LYS A 211 12.63 -11.13 -29.75
CA LYS A 211 12.16 -10.51 -28.51
C LYS A 211 11.19 -9.38 -28.86
N LEU A 212 9.99 -9.41 -28.31
CA LEU A 212 8.97 -8.36 -28.50
C LEU A 212 8.67 -7.69 -27.15
N MET A 213 8.85 -6.37 -27.12
CA MET A 213 8.49 -5.48 -26.03
C MET A 213 7.27 -4.65 -26.48
N ALA A 214 6.09 -4.96 -25.94
CA ALA A 214 4.83 -4.32 -26.33
C ALA A 214 4.31 -3.38 -25.24
N ALA A 215 3.67 -2.27 -25.62
CA ALA A 215 3.20 -1.24 -24.69
C ALA A 215 2.03 -1.69 -23.81
N CYS A 216 1.23 -2.66 -24.24
CA CYS A 216 0.06 -3.14 -23.51
C CYS A 216 -0.05 -4.67 -23.55
N GLN A 217 -0.84 -5.23 -22.64
CA GLN A 217 -1.35 -6.60 -22.75
C GLN A 217 -2.36 -6.66 -23.90
N ASP A 218 -2.67 -7.88 -24.34
CA ASP A 218 -3.52 -8.14 -25.50
C ASP A 218 -4.95 -7.63 -25.35
N ASP A 219 -5.34 -7.15 -24.17
CA ASP A 219 -6.65 -6.72 -23.73
C ASP A 219 -6.67 -5.31 -23.12
N GLN A 220 -5.69 -4.46 -23.47
CA GLN A 220 -5.52 -3.12 -22.89
C GLN A 220 -5.22 -2.03 -23.93
N THR A 221 -5.29 -0.77 -23.50
CA THR A 221 -5.09 0.41 -24.35
C THR A 221 -3.89 1.25 -23.88
N THR A 222 -2.97 1.57 -24.78
CA THR A 222 -1.91 2.58 -24.63
C THR A 222 -2.30 3.93 -25.24
N TYR A 223 -1.55 4.98 -24.89
CA TYR A 223 -1.86 6.36 -25.27
C TYR A 223 -0.66 7.13 -25.83
N ASP A 224 -0.98 8.18 -26.57
CA ASP A 224 -0.05 9.29 -26.75
C ASP A 224 0.23 9.99 -25.42
N GLY A 225 1.50 10.30 -25.17
CA GLY A 225 1.89 11.27 -24.15
C GLY A 225 1.98 12.69 -24.71
N GLU A 226 2.56 13.60 -23.93
CA GLU A 226 2.69 15.02 -24.29
C GLU A 226 3.63 15.23 -25.50
N ALA A 227 4.75 14.51 -25.52
CA ALA A 227 5.76 14.57 -26.58
C ALA A 227 5.89 13.22 -27.31
N ASN A 228 6.14 12.14 -26.58
CA ASN A 228 6.21 10.77 -27.08
C ASN A 228 5.05 9.91 -26.53
N GLY A 229 4.83 8.72 -27.08
CA GLY A 229 3.96 7.71 -26.49
C GLY A 229 4.40 7.37 -25.07
N ILE A 230 3.45 7.06 -24.20
CA ILE A 230 3.75 6.82 -22.78
C ILE A 230 4.73 5.66 -22.56
N PHE A 231 4.75 4.67 -23.46
CA PHE A 231 5.69 3.56 -23.41
C PHE A 231 7.10 3.98 -23.82
N THR A 232 7.21 4.82 -24.86
CA THR A 232 8.48 5.40 -25.29
C THR A 232 9.05 6.35 -24.21
N GLU A 233 8.22 7.19 -23.57
CA GLU A 233 8.63 8.02 -22.43
C GLU A 233 9.15 7.17 -21.25
N ALA A 234 8.54 6.00 -21.00
CA ALA A 234 9.02 5.10 -19.96
C ALA A 234 10.45 4.59 -20.25
N PHE A 235 10.76 4.25 -21.51
CA PHE A 235 12.12 3.90 -21.92
C PHE A 235 13.09 5.06 -21.82
N ILE A 236 12.69 6.28 -22.21
CA ILE A 236 13.50 7.49 -22.07
C ILE A 236 13.95 7.64 -20.60
N HIS A 237 13.01 7.59 -19.67
CA HIS A 237 13.30 7.68 -18.23
C HIS A 237 14.17 6.53 -17.69
N LEU A 238 14.01 5.31 -18.22
CA LEU A 238 14.86 4.20 -17.81
C LEU A 238 16.29 4.37 -18.33
N PHE A 239 16.47 4.84 -19.55
CA PHE A 239 17.80 4.99 -20.16
C PHE A 239 18.64 6.10 -19.52
N ASP A 240 18.03 7.05 -18.83
CA ASP A 240 18.74 8.04 -17.98
C ASP A 240 19.42 7.40 -16.77
N GLN A 241 19.06 6.15 -16.40
CA GLN A 241 19.64 5.42 -15.29
C GLN A 241 20.80 4.52 -15.77
N PRO A 242 22.05 4.73 -15.30
CA PRO A 242 23.20 3.94 -15.76
C PRO A 242 23.09 2.43 -15.50
N SER A 243 22.37 2.02 -14.44
CA SER A 243 22.11 0.61 -14.12
C SER A 243 21.24 -0.08 -15.18
N MET A 244 20.27 0.65 -15.76
CA MET A 244 19.32 0.11 -16.73
C MET A 244 19.94 -0.12 -18.11
N GLN A 245 21.06 0.53 -18.41
CA GLN A 245 21.81 0.32 -19.67
C GLN A 245 22.53 -1.04 -19.73
N LYS A 246 22.44 -1.84 -18.66
CA LYS A 246 22.96 -3.22 -18.59
C LYS A 246 21.86 -4.25 -18.33
N ALA A 247 20.61 -3.80 -18.21
CA ALA A 247 19.47 -4.64 -17.89
C ALA A 247 19.05 -5.54 -19.07
N THR A 248 18.46 -6.69 -18.77
CA THR A 248 17.87 -7.54 -19.82
C THR A 248 16.56 -6.93 -20.34
N ALA A 249 16.05 -7.41 -21.48
CA ALA A 249 14.73 -6.97 -21.98
C ALA A 249 13.60 -7.22 -20.97
N GLU A 250 13.62 -8.37 -20.30
CA GLU A 250 12.65 -8.74 -19.27
C GLU A 250 12.75 -7.77 -18.08
N THR A 251 13.96 -7.51 -17.59
CA THR A 251 14.19 -6.54 -16.51
C THR A 251 13.72 -5.14 -16.87
N LEU A 252 13.95 -4.67 -18.10
CA LEU A 252 13.46 -3.36 -18.54
C LEU A 252 11.93 -3.31 -18.49
N ILE A 253 11.26 -4.34 -19.02
CA ILE A 253 9.80 -4.40 -19.03
C ILE A 253 9.22 -4.50 -17.62
N ASP A 254 9.85 -5.27 -16.74
CA ASP A 254 9.43 -5.36 -15.34
C ASP A 254 9.59 -4.01 -14.63
N GLU A 255 10.66 -3.27 -14.85
CA GLU A 255 10.81 -1.91 -14.29
C GLU A 255 9.77 -0.92 -14.85
N ILE A 256 9.35 -1.05 -16.11
CA ILE A 256 8.23 -0.25 -16.65
C ILE A 256 6.92 -0.65 -15.96
N ARG A 257 6.64 -1.95 -15.80
CA ARG A 257 5.42 -2.46 -15.13
C ARG A 257 5.30 -2.01 -13.68
N GLU A 258 6.43 -1.87 -12.98
CA GLU A 258 6.46 -1.37 -11.61
C GLU A 258 6.10 0.12 -11.52
N LYS A 259 6.35 0.91 -12.58
CA LYS A 259 6.13 2.36 -12.59
C LYS A 259 4.84 2.79 -13.30
N TYR A 260 4.35 1.97 -14.23
CA TYR A 260 3.19 2.22 -15.07
C TYR A 260 2.28 0.99 -15.05
N TYR A 261 1.23 1.05 -14.24
CA TYR A 261 0.31 -0.07 -14.04
C TYR A 261 -0.78 -0.20 -15.11
N PHE A 262 -0.99 0.86 -15.90
CA PHE A 262 -1.94 0.89 -16.99
C PHE A 262 -1.52 1.92 -18.05
N PRO A 263 -1.38 1.53 -19.33
CA PRO A 263 -1.31 0.15 -19.84
C PRO A 263 -0.16 -0.65 -19.23
N ARG A 264 -0.31 -1.98 -19.21
CA ARG A 264 0.71 -2.91 -18.72
C ARG A 264 1.54 -3.43 -19.87
N PRO A 265 2.85 -3.14 -19.95
CA PRO A 265 3.67 -3.67 -21.02
C PRO A 265 3.73 -5.20 -21.04
N ASN A 266 3.92 -5.77 -22.22
CA ASN A 266 4.10 -7.19 -22.42
C ASN A 266 5.51 -7.52 -22.95
N PHE A 267 5.99 -8.73 -22.63
CA PHE A 267 7.27 -9.23 -23.11
C PHE A 267 7.11 -10.65 -23.63
N PHE A 268 7.46 -10.84 -24.90
CA PHE A 268 7.43 -12.14 -25.55
C PHE A 268 8.79 -12.51 -26.11
N GLN A 269 9.09 -13.81 -26.09
CA GLN A 269 10.29 -14.36 -26.70
C GLN A 269 9.99 -15.71 -27.38
N TYR A 270 10.48 -15.86 -28.61
CA TYR A 270 10.27 -17.07 -29.41
C TYR A 270 11.36 -17.23 -30.49
N GLY A 271 11.37 -18.38 -31.15
CA GLY A 271 12.35 -18.70 -32.19
C GLY A 271 13.69 -19.17 -31.61
N GLY A 272 14.81 -18.88 -32.27
CA GLY A 272 16.13 -19.36 -31.86
C GLY A 272 16.57 -18.88 -30.47
N ILE A 273 17.23 -19.74 -29.70
CA ILE A 273 17.80 -19.39 -28.38
C ILE A 273 19.26 -18.99 -28.55
N ILE A 274 19.56 -17.71 -28.38
CA ILE A 274 20.92 -17.17 -28.32
C ILE A 274 21.18 -16.73 -26.87
N PRO A 275 21.89 -17.53 -26.04
CA PRO A 275 22.01 -17.26 -24.60
C PRO A 275 22.55 -15.88 -24.26
N ALA A 276 23.53 -15.39 -25.03
CA ALA A 276 24.08 -14.06 -24.82
C ALA A 276 23.06 -12.94 -25.11
N PHE A 277 22.13 -13.16 -26.04
CA PHE A 277 21.07 -12.19 -26.33
C PHE A 277 20.04 -12.16 -25.20
N ASP A 278 19.79 -13.29 -24.55
CA ASP A 278 18.86 -13.38 -23.42
C ASP A 278 19.32 -12.55 -22.21
N THR A 279 20.63 -12.56 -21.93
CA THR A 279 21.22 -11.93 -20.74
C THR A 279 21.84 -10.55 -21.00
N ALA A 280 22.05 -10.16 -22.26
CA ALA A 280 22.62 -8.86 -22.59
C ALA A 280 21.57 -7.74 -22.61
N PHE A 281 22.05 -6.49 -22.59
CA PHE A 281 21.23 -5.33 -22.91
C PHE A 281 20.71 -5.46 -24.34
N PRO A 282 19.38 -5.46 -24.56
CA PRO A 282 18.79 -5.99 -25.78
C PRO A 282 19.14 -5.20 -27.05
N PHE A 283 19.47 -3.92 -26.91
CA PHE A 283 19.86 -3.05 -28.02
C PHE A 283 21.33 -3.19 -28.42
N THR A 284 22.11 -4.06 -27.77
CA THR A 284 23.55 -4.23 -28.06
C THR A 284 23.78 -4.99 -29.37
N ILE A 285 24.49 -4.36 -30.31
CA ILE A 285 24.88 -5.01 -31.58
C ILE A 285 25.94 -6.07 -31.34
N HIS A 286 26.99 -5.77 -30.56
CA HIS A 286 28.11 -6.67 -30.33
C HIS A 286 27.95 -7.43 -29.01
N ILE A 287 27.53 -8.68 -29.10
CA ILE A 287 27.44 -9.61 -27.97
C ILE A 287 28.33 -10.85 -28.22
N PRO A 288 28.85 -11.52 -27.18
CA PRO A 288 29.58 -12.78 -27.35
C PRO A 288 28.70 -13.84 -28.02
N ASP A 289 29.29 -14.66 -28.89
CA ASP A 289 28.61 -15.82 -29.50
C ASP A 289 27.25 -15.49 -30.14
N ALA A 290 27.13 -14.31 -30.76
CA ALA A 290 25.86 -13.79 -31.30
C ALA A 290 25.21 -14.69 -32.36
N ASP A 291 25.97 -15.59 -32.99
CA ASP A 291 25.54 -16.54 -34.02
C ASP A 291 25.20 -17.93 -33.44
N LYS A 292 25.46 -18.19 -32.16
CA LYS A 292 25.32 -19.52 -31.55
C LYS A 292 23.92 -19.78 -31.01
N VAL A 293 23.19 -20.60 -31.74
CA VAL A 293 21.85 -21.09 -31.36
C VAL A 293 21.97 -22.37 -30.53
N LYS A 294 21.32 -22.42 -29.35
CA LYS A 294 21.30 -23.59 -28.45
C LYS A 294 19.96 -24.34 -28.42
N GLY A 295 19.05 -23.98 -29.30
CA GLY A 295 17.72 -24.56 -29.40
C GLY A 295 16.70 -23.54 -29.90
N SER A 296 15.43 -23.85 -29.76
CA SER A 296 14.33 -22.97 -30.14
C SER A 296 13.27 -22.90 -29.04
N ARG A 297 12.65 -21.74 -28.86
CA ARG A 297 11.48 -21.51 -28.02
C ARG A 297 10.23 -21.54 -28.88
N SER A 298 9.26 -22.33 -28.45
CA SER A 298 7.90 -22.20 -28.96
C SER A 298 7.33 -20.84 -28.56
N PRO A 299 6.50 -20.22 -29.40
CA PRO A 299 5.78 -19.01 -29.03
C PRO A 299 4.88 -19.30 -27.83
N ASN A 300 5.08 -18.54 -26.76
CA ASN A 300 4.08 -18.39 -25.70
C ASN A 300 3.59 -16.95 -25.78
N LEU A 301 2.54 -16.75 -26.55
CA LEU A 301 1.92 -15.44 -26.78
C LEU A 301 0.82 -15.14 -25.75
N ARG A 302 0.62 -16.04 -24.78
CA ARG A 302 -0.27 -15.75 -23.67
C ARG A 302 0.29 -14.57 -22.87
N PRO A 303 -0.56 -13.65 -22.39
CA PRO A 303 -0.21 -12.68 -21.38
C PRO A 303 0.65 -13.32 -20.29
N VAL A 304 1.86 -12.80 -20.07
CA VAL A 304 2.74 -13.33 -19.03
C VAL A 304 2.09 -13.03 -17.68
N PRO A 305 1.69 -14.04 -16.89
CA PRO A 305 1.21 -13.79 -15.54
C PRO A 305 2.34 -13.14 -14.76
N ILE A 306 2.15 -11.89 -14.35
CA ILE A 306 3.16 -11.18 -13.60
C ILE A 306 3.21 -11.81 -12.21
N GLN A 307 4.28 -12.54 -11.92
CA GLN A 307 4.57 -12.95 -10.55
C GLN A 307 5.48 -11.92 -9.93
N ARG A 308 4.93 -11.10 -9.02
CA ARG A 308 5.72 -10.25 -8.13
C ARG A 308 6.33 -11.09 -7.00
N ASN A 309 7.22 -12.01 -7.37
CA ASN A 309 8.02 -12.76 -6.40
C ASN A 309 9.26 -11.94 -6.03
N ILE A 310 9.57 -11.89 -4.74
CA ILE A 310 10.78 -11.24 -4.21
C ILE A 310 11.89 -12.28 -4.21
N SER A 311 13.03 -12.01 -4.86
CA SER A 311 14.22 -12.85 -4.69
C SER A 311 14.77 -12.74 -3.27
N LEU A 312 15.51 -13.76 -2.81
CA LEU A 312 16.11 -13.78 -1.46
C LEU A 312 17.04 -12.58 -1.21
N GLU A 313 17.70 -12.05 -2.24
CA GLU A 313 18.55 -10.85 -2.15
C GLU A 313 17.73 -9.54 -2.14
N GLU A 314 16.62 -9.46 -2.89
CA GLU A 314 15.69 -8.32 -2.86
C GLU A 314 14.96 -8.19 -1.50
N GLN A 315 14.94 -9.23 -0.67
CA GLN A 315 14.43 -9.15 0.71
C GLN A 315 15.33 -8.32 1.64
N TRP A 316 16.60 -8.08 1.27
CA TRP A 316 17.59 -7.41 2.12
C TRP A 316 17.99 -6.00 1.64
N ASP A 317 17.97 -5.73 0.33
CA ASP A 317 18.42 -4.43 -0.23
C ASP A 317 17.26 -3.44 -0.44
N ASN A 318 17.06 -2.57 0.55
CA ASN A 318 16.38 -1.25 0.51
C ASN A 318 15.22 -1.01 -0.51
N VAL A 319 13.99 -0.93 0.03
CA VAL A 319 12.88 0.00 -0.34
C VAL A 319 11.79 -0.47 -1.34
N LYS A 320 11.88 -1.60 -2.07
CA LYS A 320 10.77 -2.01 -2.96
C LYS A 320 9.84 -3.04 -2.32
N VAL A 321 8.71 -2.59 -1.74
CA VAL A 321 7.64 -3.52 -1.33
C VAL A 321 6.70 -3.78 -2.51
N LYS A 322 6.86 -4.93 -3.16
CA LYS A 322 6.02 -5.35 -4.29
C LYS A 322 4.68 -5.95 -3.82
N LYS A 323 3.76 -5.12 -3.33
CA LYS A 323 2.37 -5.51 -3.00
C LYS A 323 1.38 -5.03 -4.06
N ASN A 324 0.34 -5.83 -4.29
CA ASN A 324 -0.81 -5.44 -5.09
C ASN A 324 -1.64 -4.39 -4.34
N ALA A 325 -2.25 -3.46 -5.08
CA ALA A 325 -3.25 -2.54 -4.56
C ALA A 325 -4.48 -3.33 -4.09
N GLN A 326 -4.98 -3.00 -2.92
CA GLN A 326 -6.24 -3.53 -2.40
C GLN A 326 -7.19 -2.37 -2.17
N LEU A 327 -8.44 -2.52 -2.61
CA LEU A 327 -9.49 -1.51 -2.49
C LEU A 327 -10.66 -2.07 -1.69
N LEU A 328 -11.21 -1.25 -0.81
CA LEU A 328 -12.48 -1.48 -0.16
C LEU A 328 -13.54 -0.68 -0.91
N ILE A 329 -14.59 -1.37 -1.34
CA ILE A 329 -15.77 -0.80 -1.96
C ILE A 329 -16.90 -0.90 -0.93
N GLU A 330 -17.48 0.23 -0.51
CA GLU A 330 -18.60 0.27 0.43
C GLU A 330 -19.81 0.92 -0.25
N PHE A 331 -20.85 0.15 -0.48
CA PHE A 331 -22.10 0.59 -1.09
C PHE A 331 -23.05 1.16 -0.02
N GLU A 332 -23.87 2.16 -0.37
CA GLU A 332 -24.95 2.64 0.52
C GLU A 332 -25.97 1.54 0.79
N GLU A 333 -26.27 0.73 -0.23
CA GLU A 333 -27.19 -0.40 -0.17
C GLU A 333 -26.53 -1.63 -0.78
N LYS A 334 -26.95 -2.83 -0.36
CA LYS A 334 -26.40 -4.08 -0.91
C LYS A 334 -26.62 -4.11 -2.42
N PRO A 335 -25.59 -4.43 -3.23
CA PRO A 335 -25.77 -4.50 -4.66
C PRO A 335 -26.72 -5.62 -5.08
N ASP A 336 -27.72 -5.26 -5.89
CA ASP A 336 -28.69 -6.15 -6.53
C ASP A 336 -28.08 -7.02 -7.65
N ALA A 337 -26.88 -6.66 -8.15
CA ALA A 337 -26.17 -7.37 -9.20
C ALA A 337 -24.99 -8.20 -8.64
N ASP A 338 -24.76 -9.38 -9.22
CA ASP A 338 -23.56 -10.18 -8.95
C ASP A 338 -22.35 -9.46 -9.57
N LEU A 339 -21.60 -8.75 -8.73
CA LEU A 339 -20.33 -8.12 -9.10
C LEU A 339 -19.23 -9.18 -9.14
N THR A 340 -18.58 -9.33 -10.29
CA THR A 340 -17.46 -10.25 -10.45
C THR A 340 -16.15 -9.49 -10.56
N GLY A 341 -15.07 -10.09 -10.08
CA GLY A 341 -13.73 -9.51 -10.21
C GLY A 341 -13.17 -9.55 -11.64
N GLY A 342 -13.74 -10.36 -12.53
CA GLY A 342 -13.19 -10.53 -13.88
C GLY A 342 -11.75 -11.08 -13.89
N LYS A 343 -10.93 -10.58 -14.81
CA LYS A 343 -9.56 -11.10 -15.07
C LYS A 343 -8.50 -10.53 -14.11
N ASP A 344 -8.59 -9.24 -13.82
CA ASP A 344 -7.55 -8.45 -13.13
C ASP A 344 -7.86 -8.19 -11.66
N ILE A 345 -9.08 -8.48 -11.22
CA ILE A 345 -9.50 -8.24 -9.84
C ILE A 345 -9.86 -9.56 -9.16
N GLU A 346 -9.22 -9.82 -8.03
CA GLU A 346 -9.63 -10.89 -7.12
C GLU A 346 -10.57 -10.32 -6.07
N VAL A 347 -11.80 -10.84 -6.00
CA VAL A 347 -12.70 -10.54 -4.88
C VAL A 347 -12.19 -11.32 -3.67
N LEU A 348 -11.57 -10.63 -2.73
CA LEU A 348 -11.01 -11.23 -1.53
C LEU A 348 -12.08 -11.57 -0.50
N GLU A 349 -13.12 -10.73 -0.43
CA GLU A 349 -14.23 -10.83 0.51
C GLU A 349 -15.43 -10.01 0.03
N GLN A 350 -16.64 -10.49 0.34
CA GLN A 350 -17.89 -9.78 0.11
C GLN A 350 -18.80 -9.99 1.33
N ASP A 351 -19.14 -8.91 2.03
CA ASP A 351 -20.00 -8.95 3.22
C ASP A 351 -21.02 -7.80 3.19
N GLY A 352 -22.30 -8.14 3.13
CA GLY A 352 -23.40 -7.18 3.06
C GLY A 352 -23.24 -6.18 1.91
N ASN A 353 -22.96 -4.93 2.25
CA ASN A 353 -22.74 -3.80 1.36
C ASN A 353 -21.25 -3.49 1.13
N THR A 354 -20.33 -4.37 1.51
CA THR A 354 -18.88 -4.16 1.37
C THR A 354 -18.23 -5.24 0.52
N ILE A 355 -17.28 -4.84 -0.32
CA ILE A 355 -16.47 -5.73 -1.15
C ILE A 355 -15.00 -5.33 -0.99
N LEU A 356 -14.17 -6.29 -0.57
CA LEU A 356 -12.72 -6.13 -0.56
C LEU A 356 -12.16 -6.79 -1.81
N VAL A 357 -11.38 -6.04 -2.57
CA VAL A 357 -10.78 -6.52 -3.81
C VAL A 357 -9.27 -6.33 -3.83
N GLU A 358 -8.56 -7.27 -4.43
CA GLU A 358 -7.15 -7.12 -4.80
C GLU A 358 -7.03 -6.91 -6.31
N LEU A 359 -6.34 -5.85 -6.69
CA LEU A 359 -6.03 -5.54 -8.07
C LEU A 359 -4.73 -6.27 -8.44
N LYS A 360 -4.86 -7.41 -9.11
CA LYS A 360 -3.72 -8.22 -9.52
C LYS A 360 -2.78 -7.38 -10.37
N ASN A 361 -1.49 -7.38 -10.04
CA ASN A 361 -0.45 -6.69 -10.80
C ASN A 361 -0.58 -5.17 -10.86
N THR A 362 -1.39 -4.56 -9.99
CA THR A 362 -1.42 -3.12 -9.80
C THR A 362 -0.56 -2.78 -8.58
N PRO A 363 0.55 -2.02 -8.72
CA PRO A 363 1.31 -1.51 -7.60
C PRO A 363 0.45 -0.74 -6.59
N HIS A 364 0.69 -0.97 -5.31
CA HIS A 364 -0.04 -0.31 -4.23
C HIS A 364 0.06 1.23 -4.29
N GLU A 365 1.15 1.76 -4.86
CA GLU A 365 1.39 3.17 -5.13
C GLU A 365 0.30 3.78 -6.03
N HIS A 366 -0.34 2.97 -6.85
CA HIS A 366 -1.41 3.38 -7.77
C HIS A 366 -2.81 3.07 -7.25
N ALA A 367 -2.96 2.64 -5.99
CA ALA A 367 -4.25 2.27 -5.44
C ALA A 367 -5.27 3.43 -5.50
N TRP A 368 -4.84 4.67 -5.28
CA TRP A 368 -5.74 5.84 -5.40
C TRP A 368 -6.18 6.12 -6.83
N SER A 369 -5.30 5.96 -7.82
CA SER A 369 -5.69 6.06 -9.23
C SER A 369 -6.77 5.04 -9.58
N ALA A 370 -6.61 3.79 -9.12
CA ALA A 370 -7.60 2.75 -9.35
C ALA A 370 -8.90 2.98 -8.57
N ALA A 371 -8.80 3.50 -7.34
CA ALA A 371 -9.97 3.82 -6.51
C ALA A 371 -10.85 4.88 -7.17
N HIS A 372 -10.27 5.99 -7.64
CA HIS A 372 -11.00 7.04 -8.34
C HIS A 372 -11.64 6.55 -9.63
N ALA A 373 -10.91 5.79 -10.44
CA ALA A 373 -11.40 5.23 -11.69
C ALA A 373 -12.59 4.29 -11.47
N LEU A 374 -12.47 3.37 -10.52
CA LEU A 374 -13.53 2.41 -10.22
C LEU A 374 -14.75 3.10 -9.60
N HIS A 375 -14.55 4.05 -8.68
CA HIS A 375 -15.62 4.86 -8.09
C HIS A 375 -16.45 5.57 -9.17
N GLN A 376 -15.78 6.25 -10.11
CA GLN A 376 -16.46 6.98 -11.18
C GLN A 376 -17.35 6.07 -12.04
N GLU A 377 -16.90 4.85 -12.34
CA GLU A 377 -17.66 3.90 -13.15
C GLU A 377 -18.83 3.27 -12.40
N LEU A 378 -18.65 3.01 -11.10
CA LEU A 378 -19.75 2.59 -10.22
C LEU A 378 -20.85 3.67 -10.22
N VAL A 379 -20.48 4.94 -9.99
CA VAL A 379 -21.42 6.08 -10.01
C VAL A 379 -22.09 6.25 -11.38
N ALA A 380 -21.32 6.16 -12.47
CA ALA A 380 -21.86 6.27 -13.83
C ALA A 380 -22.89 5.17 -14.16
N LYS A 381 -22.82 4.01 -13.49
CA LYS A 381 -23.78 2.91 -13.59
C LYS A 381 -24.92 3.00 -12.57
N GLY A 382 -24.98 4.07 -11.79
CA GLY A 382 -26.06 4.33 -10.82
C GLY A 382 -25.80 3.79 -9.42
N TRP A 383 -24.62 3.22 -9.15
CA TRP A 383 -24.26 2.77 -7.81
C TRP A 383 -23.83 3.93 -6.94
N LYS A 384 -24.29 3.94 -5.69
CA LYS A 384 -23.74 4.81 -4.65
C LYS A 384 -22.78 4.01 -3.80
N ALA A 385 -21.49 4.26 -3.97
CA ALA A 385 -20.44 3.57 -3.25
C ALA A 385 -19.26 4.49 -3.00
N THR A 386 -18.50 4.22 -1.94
CA THR A 386 -17.14 4.73 -1.78
C THR A 386 -16.14 3.67 -2.21
N VAL A 387 -14.99 4.10 -2.73
CA VAL A 387 -13.87 3.21 -3.07
C VAL A 387 -12.60 3.80 -2.49
N GLU A 388 -11.94 3.06 -1.59
CA GLU A 388 -10.77 3.54 -0.85
C GLU A 388 -9.65 2.48 -0.84
N PRO A 389 -8.37 2.88 -0.95
CA PRO A 389 -7.25 1.97 -0.72
C PRO A 389 -7.16 1.45 0.72
N VAL A 390 -6.96 0.13 0.88
CA VAL A 390 -6.90 -0.54 2.20
C VAL A 390 -5.48 -0.66 2.73
N LEU A 391 -4.53 -1.01 1.86
CA LEU A 391 -3.15 -1.26 2.27
C LEU A 391 -2.36 0.05 2.38
N SER A 392 -1.81 0.30 3.57
CA SER A 392 -0.67 1.20 3.72
C SER A 392 0.61 0.38 3.73
N VAL A 393 1.45 0.61 2.73
CA VAL A 393 2.80 0.07 2.73
C VAL A 393 3.72 1.22 3.03
N ASN A 394 4.43 1.15 4.14
CA ASN A 394 5.59 2.01 4.35
C ASN A 394 6.84 1.16 4.11
N PRO A 395 7.60 1.41 3.03
CA PRO A 395 8.82 0.67 2.73
C PRO A 395 9.88 0.67 3.84
N SER A 396 9.85 1.66 4.75
CA SER A 396 10.78 1.75 5.88
C SER A 396 10.45 0.81 7.04
N GLN A 397 9.23 0.25 7.09
CA GLN A 397 8.71 -0.56 8.20
C GLN A 397 8.81 -2.07 7.97
N ASP A 398 9.23 -2.53 6.79
CA ASP A 398 9.35 -3.97 6.46
C ASP A 398 10.69 -4.59 6.93
N LYS A 399 11.53 -3.82 7.64
CA LYS A 399 12.64 -4.40 8.41
C LYS A 399 12.06 -5.12 9.62
N ARG A 400 11.82 -6.43 9.43
CA ARG A 400 11.42 -7.44 10.41
C ARG A 400 12.52 -7.67 11.45
N ALA A 401 12.79 -6.66 12.26
CA ALA A 401 13.47 -6.88 13.54
C ALA A 401 12.43 -7.47 14.49
N THR A 402 12.50 -8.78 14.67
CA THR A 402 11.68 -9.51 15.62
C THR A 402 12.08 -9.11 17.04
N ARG A 403 11.11 -8.88 17.94
CA ARG A 403 11.43 -8.64 19.35
C ARG A 403 12.05 -9.89 19.99
N GLU A 404 11.63 -11.07 19.55
CA GLU A 404 12.32 -12.33 19.88
C GLU A 404 13.75 -12.41 19.29
N GLY A 405 14.05 -11.71 18.20
CA GLY A 405 15.41 -11.62 17.65
C GLY A 405 16.39 -10.88 18.56
N ASP A 406 15.88 -9.91 19.33
CA ASP A 406 16.65 -9.18 20.35
C ASP A 406 16.87 -10.01 21.62
N ALA A 407 16.28 -11.21 21.74
CA ALA A 407 16.40 -12.04 22.94
C ALA A 407 17.83 -12.56 23.20
N ASN A 408 18.76 -12.35 22.28
CA ASN A 408 20.19 -12.58 22.51
C ASN A 408 20.85 -11.48 23.36
N ASN A 409 20.17 -10.36 23.60
CA ASN A 409 20.64 -9.23 24.39
C ASN A 409 19.64 -8.90 25.52
N PRO A 410 19.75 -9.54 26.69
CA PRO A 410 18.82 -9.35 27.81
C PRO A 410 19.03 -8.03 28.57
N ASP A 411 20.05 -7.25 28.23
CA ASP A 411 20.45 -6.06 28.97
C ASP A 411 19.67 -4.80 28.55
N PHE A 412 19.82 -3.75 29.37
CA PHE A 412 19.27 -2.42 29.11
C PHE A 412 19.86 -1.78 27.85
N ILE A 413 19.07 -0.94 27.17
CA ILE A 413 19.60 -0.05 26.13
C ILE A 413 20.37 1.06 26.84
N ARG A 414 21.71 1.08 26.69
CA ARG A 414 22.58 1.94 27.50
C ARG A 414 22.34 3.43 27.33
N GLU A 415 21.96 3.86 26.13
CA GLU A 415 21.72 5.28 25.85
C GLU A 415 20.42 5.82 26.49
N TRP A 416 19.51 4.92 26.90
CA TRP A 416 18.23 5.26 27.49
C TRP A 416 18.19 4.88 28.98
N PRO A 417 17.65 5.73 29.87
CA PRO A 417 17.48 5.37 31.28
C PRO A 417 16.21 4.51 31.52
N PRO A 418 16.23 3.60 32.51
CA PRO A 418 17.36 3.34 33.38
C PRO A 418 18.38 2.44 32.67
N ALA A 419 19.66 2.62 33.02
CA ALA A 419 20.73 1.73 32.58
C ALA A 419 21.42 1.15 33.84
N HIS A 420 22.18 0.07 33.67
CA HIS A 420 22.92 -0.52 34.79
C HIS A 420 23.96 0.49 35.36
N PRO A 421 24.12 0.63 36.70
CA PRO A 421 23.52 -0.17 37.77
C PRO A 421 22.19 0.35 38.34
N GLU A 422 21.62 1.43 37.78
CA GLU A 422 20.42 2.10 38.31
C GLU A 422 19.12 1.33 37.98
N GLY A 423 19.10 0.58 36.88
CA GLY A 423 17.93 -0.16 36.41
C GLY A 423 17.77 -1.55 37.02
N ARG A 424 16.50 -1.91 37.29
CA ARG A 424 16.06 -3.25 37.69
C ARG A 424 14.67 -3.56 37.12
N ILE A 425 14.34 -4.81 36.84
CA ILE A 425 12.98 -5.22 36.47
C ILE A 425 11.97 -4.72 37.52
N GLY A 426 10.79 -4.28 37.05
CA GLY A 426 9.70 -3.79 37.91
C GLY A 426 9.80 -2.33 38.36
N TRP A 427 10.85 -1.58 37.99
CA TRP A 427 10.99 -0.16 38.34
C TRP A 427 9.75 0.69 37.98
N HIS A 428 9.17 0.45 36.80
CA HIS A 428 8.03 1.22 36.32
C HIS A 428 6.78 1.10 37.20
N LEU A 429 6.67 0.08 38.05
CA LEU A 429 5.49 -0.18 38.90
C LEU A 429 5.51 0.56 40.24
N ASP A 430 6.67 1.08 40.65
CA ASP A 430 6.87 1.62 42.00
C ASP A 430 6.20 2.99 42.23
N ASP A 431 6.29 3.47 43.48
CA ASP A 431 5.64 4.70 43.94
C ASP A 431 6.23 5.99 43.30
N ASP A 432 7.52 5.96 42.95
CA ASP A 432 8.21 7.07 42.30
C ASP A 432 7.83 7.17 40.81
N HIS A 433 7.39 6.06 40.22
CA HIS A 433 6.97 5.93 38.84
C HIS A 433 5.45 5.79 38.69
N SER A 434 4.91 4.73 38.07
CA SER A 434 3.49 4.68 37.71
C SER A 434 2.55 4.49 38.90
N GLN A 435 3.06 4.06 40.06
CA GLN A 435 2.28 3.62 41.22
C GLN A 435 1.32 2.44 40.95
N LEU A 436 1.49 1.73 39.83
CA LEU A 436 0.60 0.62 39.44
C LEU A 436 0.59 -0.50 40.47
N LYS A 437 1.74 -0.82 41.09
CA LYS A 437 1.80 -1.86 42.13
C LYS A 437 0.84 -1.53 43.28
N LYS A 438 0.99 -0.34 43.86
CA LYS A 438 0.17 0.14 44.98
C LYS A 438 -1.32 0.21 44.64
N ALA A 439 -1.63 0.71 43.44
CA ALA A 439 -3.00 0.72 42.92
C ALA A 439 -3.57 -0.70 42.82
N SER A 440 -2.83 -1.62 42.20
CA SER A 440 -3.27 -3.01 42.01
C SER A 440 -3.50 -3.75 43.33
N GLU A 441 -2.66 -3.53 44.34
CA GLU A 441 -2.79 -4.12 45.68
C GLU A 441 -4.08 -3.66 46.38
N ALA A 442 -4.40 -2.36 46.28
CA ALA A 442 -5.62 -1.81 46.85
C ALA A 442 -6.89 -2.31 46.16
N VAL A 443 -6.89 -2.42 44.83
CA VAL A 443 -8.03 -2.97 44.08
C VAL A 443 -8.19 -4.46 44.37
N SER A 444 -7.09 -5.22 44.46
CA SER A 444 -7.13 -6.66 44.78
C SER A 444 -7.71 -6.94 46.17
N ALA A 445 -7.54 -6.01 47.11
CA ALA A 445 -8.12 -6.11 48.44
C ALA A 445 -9.64 -5.83 48.48
N LYS A 446 -10.21 -5.22 47.42
CA LYS A 446 -11.64 -4.91 47.33
C LYS A 446 -12.44 -6.11 46.84
N ALA A 447 -13.37 -6.58 47.68
CA ALA A 447 -14.25 -7.70 47.34
C ALA A 447 -15.09 -7.39 46.10
N GLY A 448 -15.16 -8.34 45.15
CA GLY A 448 -15.96 -8.22 43.93
C GLY A 448 -15.36 -7.31 42.85
N ALA A 449 -14.16 -6.75 43.05
CA ALA A 449 -13.48 -5.96 42.03
C ALA A 449 -13.22 -6.81 40.77
N HIS A 450 -13.72 -6.34 39.63
CA HIS A 450 -13.57 -7.00 38.34
C HIS A 450 -13.59 -5.98 37.21
N VAL A 451 -12.92 -6.34 36.12
CA VAL A 451 -12.86 -5.59 34.87
C VAL A 451 -12.37 -6.54 33.78
N ARG A 452 -12.89 -6.37 32.55
CA ARG A 452 -12.46 -7.14 31.37
C ARG A 452 -11.76 -6.22 30.38
N ILE A 453 -10.60 -6.66 29.89
CA ILE A 453 -9.77 -5.90 28.96
C ILE A 453 -9.63 -6.68 27.65
N ALA A 454 -9.92 -6.04 26.53
CA ALA A 454 -9.56 -6.54 25.22
C ALA A 454 -8.10 -6.13 24.90
N HIS A 455 -7.26 -7.12 24.61
CA HIS A 455 -5.88 -6.91 24.21
C HIS A 455 -5.77 -7.11 22.70
N LEU A 456 -5.79 -6.00 21.95
CA LEU A 456 -5.68 -6.00 20.49
C LEU A 456 -4.20 -5.86 20.11
N ASP A 457 -3.60 -6.94 19.63
CA ASP A 457 -2.17 -6.94 19.30
C ASP A 457 -1.85 -8.04 18.26
N THR A 458 -0.59 -8.44 18.19
CA THR A 458 -0.04 -9.55 17.39
C THR A 458 -0.35 -10.93 18.00
N GLY A 459 -1.21 -11.02 19.01
CA GLY A 459 -1.43 -12.26 19.75
C GLY A 459 -0.35 -12.50 20.81
N TYR A 460 -0.30 -13.70 21.38
CA TYR A 460 0.62 -14.03 22.47
C TYR A 460 1.28 -15.40 22.27
N ILE A 461 2.40 -15.61 22.98
CA ILE A 461 3.10 -16.89 23.00
C ILE A 461 2.60 -17.71 24.20
N ALA A 462 1.97 -18.85 23.92
CA ALA A 462 1.44 -19.72 24.96
C ALA A 462 2.54 -20.31 25.85
N GLY A 463 2.23 -20.53 27.13
CA GLY A 463 3.12 -21.19 28.10
C GLY A 463 4.18 -20.29 28.73
N HIS A 464 4.23 -18.99 28.40
CA HIS A 464 5.12 -18.06 29.10
C HIS A 464 4.70 -17.93 30.59
N PRO A 465 5.63 -18.00 31.56
CA PRO A 465 5.30 -18.08 32.99
C PRO A 465 4.62 -16.81 33.52
N ALA A 466 4.82 -15.68 32.86
CA ALA A 466 4.23 -14.40 33.24
C ALA A 466 2.90 -14.07 32.56
N LEU A 467 2.30 -14.99 31.79
CA LEU A 467 0.96 -14.76 31.21
C LEU A 467 -0.07 -14.41 32.30
N PRO A 468 -1.08 -13.57 32.00
CA PRO A 468 -2.09 -13.18 32.98
C PRO A 468 -2.77 -14.39 33.66
N GLU A 469 -3.00 -14.31 34.97
CA GLU A 469 -3.68 -15.38 35.72
C GLU A 469 -5.13 -15.57 35.25
N LYS A 470 -5.78 -14.48 34.83
CA LYS A 470 -7.14 -14.46 34.27
C LYS A 470 -7.13 -14.24 32.75
N LEU A 471 -6.25 -14.95 32.05
CA LEU A 471 -6.28 -14.99 30.59
C LEU A 471 -7.52 -15.75 30.10
N ASP A 472 -8.41 -15.07 29.39
CA ASP A 472 -9.64 -15.66 28.84
C ASP A 472 -9.36 -16.35 27.50
N ALA A 473 -8.78 -17.55 27.60
CA ALA A 473 -8.53 -18.39 26.43
C ALA A 473 -9.81 -18.91 25.74
N ALA A 474 -10.99 -18.80 26.40
CA ALA A 474 -12.26 -19.25 25.83
C ALA A 474 -12.86 -18.23 24.86
N ARG A 475 -12.59 -16.93 25.06
CA ARG A 475 -13.00 -15.84 24.16
C ARG A 475 -11.86 -15.25 23.33
N GLN A 476 -10.68 -15.85 23.35
CA GLN A 476 -9.59 -15.40 22.49
C GLN A 476 -9.98 -15.52 21.00
N ARG A 477 -9.48 -14.62 20.15
CA ARG A 477 -9.81 -14.63 18.72
C ARG A 477 -8.67 -14.13 17.84
N SER A 478 -8.46 -14.77 16.69
CA SER A 478 -7.70 -14.17 15.58
C SER A 478 -8.63 -13.62 14.51
N PHE A 479 -8.31 -12.42 14.05
CA PHE A 479 -8.94 -11.72 12.93
C PHE A 479 -8.06 -11.76 11.68
N VAL A 480 -6.91 -12.45 11.73
CA VAL A 480 -6.00 -12.58 10.58
C VAL A 480 -6.50 -13.69 9.66
N LYS A 481 -6.59 -13.39 8.35
CA LYS A 481 -7.10 -14.33 7.33
C LYS A 481 -6.21 -15.59 7.25
N LYS A 482 -6.84 -16.75 7.01
CA LYS A 482 -6.19 -18.08 6.93
C LYS A 482 -5.56 -18.57 8.25
N GLU A 483 -5.90 -17.96 9.38
CA GLU A 483 -5.59 -18.49 10.71
C GLU A 483 -6.81 -19.19 11.32
N ASP A 484 -6.58 -19.98 12.37
CA ASP A 484 -7.67 -20.49 13.21
C ASP A 484 -8.27 -19.32 14.00
N PRO A 485 -9.53 -18.92 13.74
CA PRO A 485 -10.12 -17.77 14.40
C PRO A 485 -10.29 -17.98 15.91
N SER A 486 -10.24 -19.22 16.42
CA SER A 486 -10.35 -19.52 17.86
C SER A 486 -9.05 -19.33 18.64
N GLN A 487 -7.96 -18.97 17.97
CA GLN A 487 -6.62 -18.90 18.57
C GLN A 487 -6.04 -17.50 18.36
N ALA A 488 -5.68 -16.79 19.42
CA ALA A 488 -4.95 -15.52 19.34
C ALA A 488 -3.44 -15.74 19.55
N ILE A 489 -2.90 -16.80 18.94
CA ILE A 489 -1.52 -17.23 19.14
C ILE A 489 -0.61 -16.50 18.15
N ASP A 490 0.47 -15.96 18.68
CA ASP A 490 1.54 -15.37 17.90
C ASP A 490 2.38 -16.46 17.21
N LYS A 491 2.73 -16.24 15.95
CA LYS A 491 3.49 -17.21 15.16
C LYS A 491 4.95 -16.76 15.05
N PRO A 492 5.92 -17.63 15.41
CA PRO A 492 7.33 -17.33 15.19
C PRO A 492 7.60 -17.06 13.71
N ASP A 493 8.62 -16.23 13.43
CA ASP A 493 9.09 -15.84 12.08
C ASP A 493 8.22 -14.82 11.30
N THR A 494 7.22 -14.19 11.94
CA THR A 494 6.34 -13.17 11.32
C THR A 494 6.93 -11.75 11.31
N GLY A 495 8.03 -11.49 12.02
CA GLY A 495 8.77 -10.23 11.96
C GLY A 495 8.50 -9.24 13.10
N GLN A 496 7.49 -9.49 13.94
CA GLN A 496 7.18 -8.78 15.20
C GLN A 496 6.73 -9.76 16.31
N ASP A 497 7.17 -11.02 16.21
CA ASP A 497 6.88 -12.05 17.20
C ASP A 497 7.37 -11.66 18.60
N GLY A 498 6.57 -12.02 19.60
CA GLY A 498 6.73 -11.65 20.99
C GLY A 498 6.22 -10.25 21.35
N HIS A 499 5.74 -9.45 20.38
CA HIS A 499 5.26 -8.09 20.69
C HIS A 499 4.03 -8.11 21.59
N GLY A 500 2.97 -8.83 21.19
CA GLY A 500 1.75 -8.91 21.97
C GLY A 500 1.92 -9.66 23.29
N LEU A 501 2.87 -10.61 23.36
CA LEU A 501 3.30 -11.19 24.65
C LEU A 501 3.84 -10.10 25.59
N GLY A 502 4.79 -9.28 25.12
CA GLY A 502 5.40 -8.23 25.94
C GLY A 502 4.39 -7.21 26.46
N THR A 503 3.49 -6.73 25.59
CA THR A 503 2.46 -5.75 25.97
C THR A 503 1.42 -6.35 26.91
N MET A 504 1.03 -7.62 26.71
CA MET A 504 0.09 -8.33 27.58
C MET A 504 0.66 -8.57 29.00
N VAL A 505 1.95 -8.89 29.09
CA VAL A 505 2.61 -9.11 30.38
C VAL A 505 2.76 -7.79 31.15
N LEU A 506 3.08 -6.67 30.48
CA LEU A 506 3.06 -5.34 31.11
C LEU A 506 1.65 -4.93 31.58
N LEU A 507 0.62 -5.33 30.83
CA LEU A 507 -0.77 -5.02 31.17
C LEU A 507 -1.23 -5.75 32.44
N ALA A 508 -1.12 -7.08 32.47
CA ALA A 508 -1.76 -7.91 33.50
C ALA A 508 -0.97 -9.20 33.82
N GLY A 509 0.34 -9.20 33.57
CA GLY A 509 1.21 -10.34 33.85
C GLY A 509 1.17 -10.83 35.30
N ASN A 510 1.30 -12.14 35.46
CA ASN A 510 1.16 -12.85 36.74
C ASN A 510 2.40 -12.66 37.64
N LYS A 511 2.38 -13.29 38.82
CA LYS A 511 3.51 -13.38 39.74
C LYS A 511 4.70 -14.06 39.08
N VAL A 512 5.85 -13.41 39.18
CA VAL A 512 7.16 -13.92 38.77
C VAL A 512 8.05 -14.07 39.99
N THR A 513 8.99 -15.01 39.91
CA THR A 513 10.01 -15.26 40.95
C THR A 513 11.28 -14.46 40.67
N LEU A 514 12.13 -14.32 41.68
CA LEU A 514 13.47 -13.72 41.51
C LEU A 514 14.27 -14.40 40.38
N GLY A 515 14.23 -15.73 40.31
CA GLY A 515 14.94 -16.48 39.26
C GLY A 515 14.40 -16.23 37.84
N ASP A 516 13.16 -15.74 37.70
CA ASP A 516 12.60 -15.35 36.42
C ASP A 516 13.12 -13.99 35.93
N THR A 517 13.55 -13.14 36.86
CA THR A 517 13.84 -11.71 36.65
C THR A 517 15.29 -11.35 36.98
N PHE A 518 16.22 -12.31 36.84
CA PHE A 518 17.64 -12.09 37.13
C PHE A 518 17.92 -11.63 38.57
N GLU A 519 17.13 -12.11 39.53
CA GLU A 519 17.19 -11.74 40.95
C GLU A 519 16.83 -10.27 41.24
N GLU A 520 16.08 -9.62 40.35
CA GLU A 520 15.76 -8.19 40.47
C GLU A 520 14.37 -7.92 41.05
N TYR A 521 13.40 -8.81 40.79
CA TYR A 521 12.00 -8.57 41.12
C TYR A 521 11.21 -9.86 41.41
N GLU A 522 10.40 -9.83 42.46
CA GLU A 522 9.40 -10.87 42.74
C GLU A 522 8.04 -10.21 43.03
N GLY A 523 6.98 -10.80 42.48
CA GLY A 523 5.62 -10.28 42.60
C GLY A 523 4.91 -10.22 41.25
N PHE A 524 3.73 -9.60 41.22
CA PHE A 524 2.99 -9.39 39.99
C PHE A 524 3.70 -8.40 39.08
N ILE A 525 4.04 -8.83 37.86
CA ILE A 525 4.79 -8.00 36.92
C ILE A 525 3.89 -7.07 36.09
N GLY A 526 2.59 -7.38 35.97
CA GLY A 526 1.63 -6.56 35.24
C GLY A 526 0.98 -5.47 36.09
N GLY A 527 0.52 -4.40 35.43
CA GLY A 527 -0.14 -3.28 36.09
C GLY A 527 -1.52 -3.58 36.67
N ALA A 528 -2.31 -4.48 36.04
CA ALA A 528 -3.66 -4.85 36.46
C ALA A 528 -3.89 -6.38 36.52
N PRO A 529 -3.23 -7.11 37.43
CA PRO A 529 -3.33 -8.58 37.50
C PRO A 529 -4.74 -9.12 37.78
N ILE A 530 -5.63 -8.30 38.34
CA ILE A 530 -7.02 -8.69 38.63
C ILE A 530 -7.91 -8.77 37.38
N ALA A 531 -7.46 -8.20 36.27
CA ALA A 531 -8.25 -8.05 35.05
C ALA A 531 -8.39 -9.38 34.30
N GLU A 532 -9.59 -9.66 33.79
CA GLU A 532 -9.78 -10.70 32.79
C GLU A 532 -9.31 -10.17 31.43
N VAL A 533 -8.34 -10.84 30.80
CA VAL A 533 -7.75 -10.38 29.53
C VAL A 533 -8.24 -11.26 28.40
N VAL A 534 -8.92 -10.66 27.42
CA VAL A 534 -9.38 -11.33 26.18
C VAL A 534 -8.37 -11.03 25.06
N PRO A 535 -7.56 -12.02 24.63
CA PRO A 535 -6.57 -11.80 23.57
C PRO A 535 -7.23 -11.73 22.20
N MET A 536 -6.92 -10.68 21.43
CA MET A 536 -7.43 -10.46 20.09
C MET A 536 -6.26 -10.20 19.12
N ARG A 537 -5.93 -11.19 18.30
CA ARG A 537 -4.86 -11.08 17.30
C ARG A 537 -5.41 -10.41 16.04
N ILE A 538 -4.96 -9.20 15.73
CA ILE A 538 -5.47 -8.42 14.59
C ILE A 538 -4.49 -8.27 13.43
N SER A 539 -3.20 -8.50 13.65
CA SER A 539 -2.15 -8.31 12.65
C SER A 539 -0.89 -9.14 12.97
N GLU A 540 -0.06 -9.40 11.96
CA GLU A 540 1.30 -9.92 12.13
C GLU A 540 2.32 -8.82 12.46
N SER A 541 1.91 -7.55 12.36
CA SER A 541 2.75 -6.38 12.54
C SER A 541 2.04 -5.33 13.41
N VAL A 542 2.83 -4.50 14.08
CA VAL A 542 2.35 -3.34 14.87
C VAL A 542 1.81 -2.19 14.03
N VAL A 543 1.85 -2.34 12.71
CA VAL A 543 1.21 -1.44 11.76
C VAL A 543 -0.18 -1.96 11.44
N ILE A 544 -1.19 -1.11 11.61
CA ILE A 544 -2.57 -1.42 11.20
C ILE A 544 -2.61 -1.30 9.68
N MET A 545 -2.39 -2.43 9.00
CA MET A 545 -2.49 -2.54 7.55
C MET A 545 -3.90 -2.90 7.09
N ASN A 546 -4.76 -3.35 8.01
CA ASN A 546 -6.10 -3.81 7.72
C ASN A 546 -7.08 -3.24 8.77
N ASP A 547 -7.79 -2.19 8.39
CA ASP A 547 -8.78 -1.51 9.23
C ASP A 547 -9.99 -2.40 9.56
N LYS A 548 -10.27 -3.43 8.74
CA LYS A 548 -11.27 -4.46 9.02
C LYS A 548 -11.02 -5.19 10.33
N ASN A 549 -9.82 -5.74 10.48
CA ASN A 549 -9.45 -6.54 11.64
C ASN A 549 -9.56 -5.71 12.92
N PHE A 550 -9.13 -4.45 12.84
CA PHE A 550 -9.29 -3.49 13.93
C PHE A 550 -10.75 -3.25 14.28
N SER A 551 -11.60 -2.94 13.29
CA SER A 551 -13.01 -2.64 13.52
C SER A 551 -13.79 -3.85 14.04
N GLU A 552 -13.56 -5.04 13.49
CA GLU A 552 -14.19 -6.29 13.96
C GLU A 552 -13.74 -6.67 15.36
N ALA A 553 -12.47 -6.45 15.71
CA ALA A 553 -11.98 -6.68 17.06
C ALA A 553 -12.62 -5.71 18.07
N LEU A 554 -12.83 -4.44 17.71
CA LEU A 554 -13.59 -3.51 18.56
C LEU A 554 -15.05 -3.92 18.72
N SER A 555 -15.73 -4.32 17.64
CA SER A 555 -17.10 -4.86 17.73
C SER A 555 -17.15 -6.08 18.64
N TYR A 556 -16.20 -7.00 18.50
CA TYR A 556 -16.09 -8.17 19.35
C TYR A 556 -15.77 -7.82 20.81
N ALA A 557 -14.98 -6.77 21.07
CA ALA A 557 -14.74 -6.25 22.42
C ALA A 557 -16.04 -5.74 23.07
N ILE A 558 -16.91 -5.08 22.30
CA ILE A 558 -18.24 -4.66 22.77
C ILE A 558 -19.11 -5.88 23.08
N GLU A 559 -19.19 -6.84 22.16
CA GLU A 559 -19.98 -8.07 22.31
C GLU A 559 -19.54 -8.92 23.51
N THR A 560 -18.24 -8.99 23.74
CA THR A 560 -17.65 -9.71 24.88
C THR A 560 -17.68 -8.91 26.17
N GLY A 561 -18.27 -7.71 26.21
CA GLY A 561 -18.40 -6.90 27.42
C GLY A 561 -17.06 -6.43 27.99
N CYS A 562 -16.06 -6.21 27.14
CA CYS A 562 -14.82 -5.56 27.55
C CYS A 562 -15.09 -4.09 27.91
N GLU A 563 -14.34 -3.56 28.85
CA GLU A 563 -14.51 -2.18 29.35
C GLU A 563 -13.30 -1.30 29.07
N VAL A 564 -12.17 -1.94 28.78
CA VAL A 564 -10.94 -1.29 28.33
C VAL A 564 -10.44 -2.03 27.10
N VAL A 565 -9.98 -1.28 26.11
CA VAL A 565 -9.21 -1.79 24.98
C VAL A 565 -7.80 -1.23 25.09
N THR A 566 -6.80 -2.10 25.01
CA THR A 566 -5.40 -1.70 24.87
C THR A 566 -4.89 -2.13 23.51
N MET A 567 -4.19 -1.23 22.82
CA MET A 567 -3.65 -1.51 21.49
C MET A 567 -2.32 -0.80 21.25
N SER A 568 -1.27 -1.59 21.08
CA SER A 568 0.08 -1.06 20.88
C SER A 568 0.46 -1.02 19.40
N MET A 569 -0.41 -0.42 18.59
CA MET A 569 -0.31 -0.38 17.13
C MET A 569 -0.72 1.00 16.57
N ALA A 570 -0.26 1.31 15.36
CA ALA A 570 -0.65 2.54 14.66
C ALA A 570 -0.84 2.29 13.16
N GLY A 571 -1.69 3.09 12.51
CA GLY A 571 -1.93 3.03 11.06
C GLY A 571 -2.54 4.32 10.52
N LYS A 572 -3.06 4.25 9.28
CA LYS A 572 -3.77 5.35 8.63
C LYS A 572 -5.22 5.43 9.16
N PRO A 573 -5.83 6.63 9.22
CA PRO A 573 -7.24 6.74 9.55
C PRO A 573 -8.10 6.19 8.41
N SER A 574 -9.20 5.53 8.74
CA SER A 574 -10.27 5.22 7.78
C SER A 574 -11.64 5.50 8.40
N ASN A 575 -12.64 5.70 7.53
CA ASN A 575 -14.03 5.88 7.96
C ASN A 575 -14.49 4.71 8.84
N ARG A 576 -14.06 3.49 8.49
CA ARG A 576 -14.37 2.27 9.22
C ARG A 576 -13.78 2.26 10.63
N MET A 577 -12.52 2.69 10.79
CA MET A 577 -11.89 2.81 12.11
C MET A 577 -12.62 3.83 12.98
N ALA A 578 -12.94 5.00 12.41
CA ALA A 578 -13.63 6.07 13.12
C ALA A 578 -15.00 5.63 13.65
N ARG A 579 -15.80 4.92 12.82
CA ARG A 579 -17.09 4.34 13.23
C ARG A 579 -16.93 3.34 14.37
N ALA A 580 -15.96 2.43 14.29
CA ALA A 580 -15.72 1.43 15.33
C ALA A 580 -15.29 2.06 16.67
N VAL A 581 -14.41 3.08 16.62
CA VAL A 581 -14.03 3.89 17.79
C VAL A 581 -15.23 4.60 18.40
N ASN A 582 -16.10 5.18 17.56
CA ASN A 582 -17.33 5.83 18.02
C ASN A 582 -18.24 4.85 18.75
N GLN A 583 -18.49 3.67 18.17
CA GLN A 583 -19.34 2.63 18.77
C GLN A 583 -18.79 2.14 20.10
N ALA A 584 -17.48 1.86 20.18
CA ALA A 584 -16.84 1.43 21.42
C ALA A 584 -16.91 2.50 22.52
N TYR A 585 -16.72 3.78 22.17
CA TYR A 585 -16.87 4.89 23.11
C TYR A 585 -18.31 5.04 23.64
N GLU A 586 -19.32 4.97 22.75
CA GLU A 586 -20.73 5.01 23.16
C GLU A 586 -21.12 3.79 24.01
N ALA A 587 -20.47 2.64 23.80
CA ALA A 587 -20.59 1.45 24.65
C ALA A 587 -19.83 1.57 25.99
N GLY A 588 -19.13 2.68 26.23
CA GLY A 588 -18.40 2.94 27.47
C GLY A 588 -17.02 2.30 27.55
N ILE A 589 -16.42 1.90 26.44
CA ILE A 589 -15.10 1.29 26.42
C ILE A 589 -14.02 2.38 26.44
N VAL A 590 -13.10 2.31 27.39
CA VAL A 590 -11.89 3.15 27.41
C VAL A 590 -10.88 2.57 26.43
N ILE A 591 -10.58 3.29 25.35
CA ILE A 591 -9.60 2.86 24.35
C ILE A 591 -8.27 3.55 24.61
N VAL A 592 -7.20 2.78 24.76
CA VAL A 592 -5.83 3.27 24.91
C VAL A 592 -4.97 2.74 23.78
N SER A 593 -4.38 3.65 23.00
CA SER A 593 -3.56 3.30 21.84
C SER A 593 -2.17 3.93 21.93
N ALA A 594 -1.15 3.23 21.45
CA ALA A 594 0.20 3.79 21.33
C ALA A 594 0.21 5.02 20.42
N ALA A 595 0.91 6.09 20.83
CA ALA A 595 1.06 7.30 20.03
C ALA A 595 1.92 7.12 18.76
N SER A 596 2.52 5.92 18.55
CA SER A 596 3.55 5.60 17.55
C SER A 596 4.98 5.84 18.05
N ASN A 597 5.94 5.35 17.26
CA ASN A 597 7.37 5.55 17.42
C ASN A 597 7.97 5.98 16.09
N CYS A 598 9.08 6.71 16.14
CA CYS A 598 9.91 7.02 14.97
C CYS A 598 11.39 6.74 15.29
N TRP A 599 12.26 6.75 14.28
CA TRP A 599 13.69 6.52 14.48
C TRP A 599 14.46 7.80 14.18
N TYR A 600 15.40 8.19 15.03
CA TYR A 600 16.20 9.41 14.79
C TYR A 600 17.45 9.15 13.93
N LYS A 601 17.72 7.89 13.55
CA LYS A 601 18.83 7.46 12.69
C LYS A 601 18.40 6.32 11.76
N GLY A 602 19.11 6.20 10.63
CA GLY A 602 18.90 5.11 9.65
C GLY A 602 17.67 5.32 8.76
N THR A 603 17.27 4.26 8.03
CA THR A 603 16.15 4.30 7.08
C THR A 603 14.79 4.57 7.74
N GLY A 604 14.66 4.35 9.06
CA GLY A 604 13.46 4.68 9.84
C GLY A 604 13.32 6.16 10.23
N ASN A 605 14.31 7.01 9.93
CA ASN A 605 14.20 8.48 10.06
C ASN A 605 13.24 9.10 9.05
N LEU A 606 12.68 8.27 8.18
CA LEU A 606 11.61 8.59 7.26
C LEU A 606 10.27 8.15 7.87
N LEU A 607 10.00 8.37 9.15
CA LEU A 607 8.66 8.16 9.72
C LEU A 607 8.19 9.45 10.38
N PRO A 608 6.88 9.79 10.30
CA PRO A 608 6.36 10.96 11.01
C PRO A 608 6.62 10.88 12.51
N LYS A 609 7.13 11.98 13.09
CA LYS A 609 7.31 12.15 14.53
C LYS A 609 6.06 12.85 15.10
N CYS A 610 4.93 12.15 15.07
CA CYS A 610 3.65 12.64 15.59
C CYS A 610 2.74 11.51 16.05
N VAL A 611 1.72 11.85 16.84
CA VAL A 611 0.63 10.94 17.24
C VAL A 611 -0.10 10.44 15.99
N MET A 612 -0.07 9.13 15.78
CA MET A 612 -0.72 8.44 14.64
C MET A 612 -2.09 7.86 15.02
N PHE A 613 -2.84 7.36 14.04
CA PHE A 613 -4.16 6.76 14.29
C PHE A 613 -4.06 5.31 14.77
N PRO A 614 -5.00 4.83 15.61
CA PRO A 614 -6.18 5.53 16.12
C PRO A 614 -5.92 6.40 17.35
N ALA A 615 -4.69 6.45 17.88
CA ALA A 615 -4.37 7.29 19.05
C ALA A 615 -4.74 8.77 18.84
N ALA A 616 -4.67 9.25 17.61
CA ALA A 616 -5.07 10.60 17.22
C ALA A 616 -6.59 10.88 17.25
N PHE A 617 -7.47 9.87 17.38
CA PHE A 617 -8.92 10.11 17.48
C PHE A 617 -9.29 10.67 18.87
N GLU A 618 -10.20 11.65 18.91
CA GLU A 618 -10.67 12.33 20.14
C GLU A 618 -11.20 11.36 21.23
N ARG A 619 -11.69 10.20 20.82
CA ARG A 619 -12.27 9.16 21.70
C ARG A 619 -11.26 8.10 22.14
N VAL A 620 -9.98 8.27 21.83
CA VAL A 620 -8.88 7.39 22.24
C VAL A 620 -7.93 8.15 23.19
N ILE A 621 -7.33 7.44 24.16
CA ILE A 621 -6.22 7.98 24.96
C ILE A 621 -4.92 7.63 24.24
N ALA A 622 -4.16 8.66 23.84
CA ALA A 622 -2.87 8.48 23.18
C ALA A 622 -1.76 8.26 24.22
N ALA A 623 -1.18 7.06 24.26
CA ALA A 623 -0.10 6.76 25.20
C ALA A 623 1.24 7.22 24.63
N THR A 624 1.86 8.23 25.26
CA THR A 624 3.22 8.69 24.95
C THR A 624 4.23 8.17 25.97
N GLY A 625 5.52 8.46 25.77
CA GLY A 625 6.60 7.87 26.57
C GLY A 625 7.33 8.85 27.48
N ALA A 626 7.46 8.48 28.75
CA ALA A 626 8.36 9.11 29.72
C ALA A 626 9.42 8.11 30.19
N MET A 627 10.67 8.53 30.29
CA MET A 627 11.78 7.68 30.72
C MET A 627 11.83 7.56 32.25
N TYR A 628 12.69 6.68 32.75
CA TYR A 628 12.91 6.48 34.18
C TYR A 628 13.16 7.79 34.95
N ASN A 629 13.98 8.69 34.41
CA ASN A 629 14.25 10.00 35.00
C ASN A 629 13.15 11.05 34.76
N HIS A 630 11.95 10.63 34.37
CA HIS A 630 10.78 11.46 34.07
C HIS A 630 10.94 12.44 32.90
N LYS A 631 12.02 12.32 32.12
CA LYS A 631 12.22 13.08 30.87
C LYS A 631 11.56 12.38 29.68
N PRO A 632 11.25 13.11 28.59
CA PRO A 632 10.58 12.51 27.44
C PRO A 632 11.41 11.41 26.79
N TYR A 633 10.74 10.38 26.27
CA TYR A 633 11.38 9.36 25.43
C TYR A 633 11.69 9.94 24.04
N ASP A 634 12.67 10.84 24.00
CA ASP A 634 13.05 11.66 22.85
C ASP A 634 14.57 11.73 22.73
N VAL A 635 15.06 11.75 21.49
CA VAL A 635 16.50 11.84 21.16
C VAL A 635 17.19 13.03 21.85
N ASP A 636 16.46 14.12 22.08
CA ASP A 636 16.97 15.33 22.73
C ASP A 636 17.39 15.10 24.20
N PHE A 637 16.98 13.99 24.82
CA PHE A 637 17.30 13.63 26.20
C PHE A 637 18.17 12.38 26.35
N LEU A 638 18.79 11.92 25.26
CA LEU A 638 19.70 10.78 25.27
C LEU A 638 20.91 10.97 26.18
N GLN A 639 21.35 9.88 26.78
CA GLN A 639 22.64 9.83 27.48
C GLN A 639 23.76 9.49 26.49
N PRO A 640 25.01 9.94 26.72
CA PRO A 640 26.14 9.54 25.91
C PRO A 640 26.35 8.01 25.94
N GLY A 641 26.28 7.37 24.78
CA GLY A 641 26.62 5.95 24.57
C GLY A 641 26.96 5.69 23.11
N SER A 642 27.93 4.80 22.85
CA SER A 642 28.57 4.67 21.53
C SER A 642 28.49 3.27 20.91
N GLU A 643 27.75 2.33 21.48
CA GLU A 643 27.73 0.93 21.02
C GLU A 643 26.36 0.53 20.49
N ARG A 644 26.30 0.05 19.24
CA ARG A 644 25.06 -0.47 18.69
C ARG A 644 24.71 -1.81 19.32
N ALA A 645 23.73 -1.84 20.23
CA ALA A 645 23.43 -3.01 21.06
C ALA A 645 22.21 -3.83 20.61
N ILE A 646 21.13 -3.22 20.11
CA ILE A 646 19.87 -3.91 19.74
C ILE A 646 19.10 -3.20 18.61
N SER A 647 18.06 -3.85 18.08
CA SER A 647 17.27 -3.34 16.96
C SER A 647 16.53 -2.02 17.24
N THR A 648 16.07 -1.82 18.48
CA THR A 648 15.28 -0.65 18.88
C THR A 648 16.10 0.51 19.44
N GLN A 649 17.43 0.45 19.35
CA GLN A 649 18.31 1.47 19.94
C GLN A 649 17.98 2.90 19.47
N TYR A 650 17.74 3.08 18.16
CA TYR A 650 17.47 4.40 17.58
C TYR A 650 15.99 4.79 17.59
N MET A 651 15.13 3.98 18.20
CA MET A 651 13.71 4.27 18.30
C MET A 651 13.50 5.34 19.39
N GLN A 652 12.54 6.24 19.16
CA GLN A 652 12.04 7.23 20.11
C GLN A 652 10.51 7.28 20.05
N GLY A 653 9.87 7.82 21.08
CA GLY A 653 8.42 7.98 21.12
C GLY A 653 7.95 9.14 20.25
N SER A 654 6.77 8.98 19.64
CA SER A 654 6.10 10.08 18.93
C SER A 654 5.27 10.94 19.88
N TRP A 655 5.21 12.24 19.59
CA TRP A 655 4.39 13.24 20.27
C TRP A 655 4.03 14.36 19.28
N GLY A 656 3.01 15.14 19.59
CA GLY A 656 2.55 16.23 18.73
C GLY A 656 1.70 15.79 17.53
N PRO A 657 1.18 16.73 16.72
CA PRO A 657 1.14 18.16 17.01
C PRO A 657 0.29 18.47 18.26
N ALA A 658 0.35 19.69 18.78
CA ALA A 658 -0.28 20.08 20.04
C ALA A 658 -1.78 19.73 20.10
N SER A 659 -2.48 19.83 18.97
CA SER A 659 -3.88 19.46 18.85
C SER A 659 -4.18 17.99 19.12
N ARG A 660 -3.24 17.08 18.83
CA ARG A 660 -3.35 15.64 19.13
C ARG A 660 -2.86 15.26 20.53
N MET A 661 -2.27 16.22 21.26
CA MET A 661 -1.75 16.00 22.61
C MET A 661 -2.81 16.25 23.69
N THR A 662 -3.96 16.82 23.34
CA THR A 662 -5.06 17.13 24.27
C THR A 662 -5.62 15.90 24.99
N ARG A 663 -5.50 14.71 24.39
CA ARG A 663 -5.93 13.41 24.94
C ARG A 663 -4.77 12.46 25.22
N ALA A 664 -3.53 12.96 25.15
CA ALA A 664 -2.37 12.14 25.42
C ALA A 664 -2.10 12.02 26.92
N LEU A 665 -1.52 10.89 27.31
CA LEU A 665 -1.02 10.63 28.66
C LEU A 665 0.26 9.81 28.55
N ALA A 666 1.31 10.24 29.23
CA ALA A 666 2.57 9.51 29.23
C ALA A 666 2.59 8.38 30.26
N ALA A 667 3.21 7.26 29.91
CA ALA A 667 3.65 6.25 30.87
C ALA A 667 5.08 5.80 30.55
N TYR A 668 5.62 4.91 31.38
CA TYR A 668 7.06 4.73 31.46
C TYR A 668 7.65 3.85 30.35
N THR A 669 8.68 4.33 29.65
CA THR A 669 9.43 3.69 28.55
C THR A 669 10.70 4.51 28.25
N PRO A 670 11.79 3.93 27.72
CA PRO A 670 12.02 2.52 27.37
C PRO A 670 12.62 1.78 28.57
N ASN A 671 13.29 0.66 28.31
CA ASN A 671 13.95 -0.16 29.31
C ASN A 671 13.01 -0.71 30.40
N THR A 672 11.75 -0.91 30.06
CA THR A 672 10.77 -1.68 30.84
C THR A 672 11.00 -3.19 30.67
N PRO A 673 10.51 -4.05 31.58
CA PRO A 673 10.58 -5.49 31.37
C PRO A 673 9.78 -5.89 30.13
N TRP A 674 10.36 -6.74 29.30
CA TRP A 674 9.72 -7.28 28.12
C TRP A 674 9.75 -8.80 28.15
N ALA A 675 8.59 -9.45 28.15
CA ALA A 675 8.51 -10.90 28.14
C ALA A 675 9.07 -11.48 26.83
N SER A 676 9.82 -12.58 26.92
CA SER A 676 10.46 -13.22 25.77
C SER A 676 10.64 -14.74 26.01
N THR A 677 10.95 -15.50 24.96
CA THR A 677 11.07 -16.97 25.06
C THR A 677 12.45 -17.45 25.44
N LYS A 678 13.53 -16.78 24.99
CA LYS A 678 14.91 -17.22 25.28
C LYS A 678 15.35 -16.86 26.70
N HIS A 679 15.08 -15.63 27.10
CA HIS A 679 15.08 -15.20 28.49
C HIS A 679 13.64 -14.86 28.84
N LYS A 680 13.17 -15.26 30.03
CA LYS A 680 11.79 -14.96 30.47
C LYS A 680 11.50 -13.46 30.42
N PHE A 681 12.53 -12.62 30.62
CA PHE A 681 12.45 -11.19 30.42
C PHE A 681 13.70 -10.63 29.75
N LEU A 682 13.50 -9.60 28.95
CA LEU A 682 14.52 -8.65 28.50
C LEU A 682 14.34 -7.34 29.28
N ARG A 683 15.42 -6.58 29.45
CA ARG A 683 15.39 -5.25 30.11
C ARG A 683 15.33 -4.09 29.12
N SER A 684 15.03 -4.39 27.86
CA SER A 684 15.05 -3.47 26.74
C SER A 684 13.65 -3.20 26.16
N GLY A 685 12.59 -3.50 26.91
CA GLY A 685 11.21 -3.18 26.52
C GLY A 685 11.05 -1.67 26.34
N GLY A 686 10.70 -1.24 25.15
CA GLY A 686 10.63 0.19 24.84
C GLY A 686 9.71 0.51 23.68
N GLY A 687 9.44 1.80 23.52
CA GLY A 687 8.41 2.28 22.61
C GLY A 687 7.15 2.70 23.38
N THR A 688 6.31 3.49 22.72
CA THR A 688 4.96 3.79 23.22
C THR A 688 4.15 2.51 23.48
N SER A 689 4.46 1.39 22.81
CA SER A 689 3.95 0.05 23.11
C SER A 689 4.19 -0.44 24.54
N SER A 690 5.25 0.03 25.22
CA SER A 690 5.48 -0.29 26.64
C SER A 690 4.65 0.62 27.57
N ALA A 691 4.35 1.84 27.14
CA ALA A 691 3.56 2.82 27.89
C ALA A 691 2.04 2.53 27.81
N THR A 692 1.54 2.14 26.63
CA THR A 692 0.13 1.82 26.38
C THR A 692 -0.51 0.85 27.38
N PRO A 693 0.07 -0.33 27.67
CA PRO A 693 -0.52 -1.28 28.61
C PRO A 693 -0.57 -0.73 30.06
N GLN A 694 0.35 0.15 30.44
CA GLN A 694 0.35 0.78 31.78
C GLN A 694 -0.84 1.75 31.94
N VAL A 695 -1.11 2.57 30.92
CA VAL A 695 -2.27 3.48 30.91
C VAL A 695 -3.58 2.68 30.90
N ALA A 696 -3.66 1.61 30.11
CA ALA A 696 -4.81 0.72 30.09
C ALA A 696 -5.03 -0.01 31.43
N ALA A 697 -3.94 -0.45 32.08
CA ALA A 697 -4.01 -1.05 33.41
C ALA A 697 -4.57 -0.06 34.44
N ALA A 698 -4.10 1.20 34.45
CA ALA A 698 -4.63 2.21 35.37
C ALA A 698 -6.11 2.52 35.13
N ALA A 699 -6.54 2.61 33.86
CA ALA A 699 -7.95 2.75 33.51
C ALA A 699 -8.79 1.58 34.06
N ALA A 700 -8.30 0.34 33.88
CA ALA A 700 -8.98 -0.86 34.34
C ALA A 700 -9.08 -0.93 35.87
N LEU A 701 -8.01 -0.56 36.58
CA LEU A 701 -7.99 -0.47 38.05
C LEU A 701 -8.98 0.58 38.55
N TYR A 702 -9.06 1.75 37.92
CA TYR A 702 -10.02 2.79 38.28
C TYR A 702 -11.47 2.33 38.14
N ILE A 703 -11.81 1.70 37.00
CA ILE A 703 -13.13 1.11 36.78
C ILE A 703 -13.45 0.07 37.86
N ALA A 704 -12.53 -0.87 38.12
CA ALA A 704 -12.75 -1.92 39.10
C ALA A 704 -12.92 -1.38 40.53
N PHE A 705 -12.17 -0.33 40.90
CA PHE A 705 -12.24 0.27 42.23
C PHE A 705 -13.52 1.10 42.43
N HIS A 706 -13.92 1.90 41.44
CA HIS A 706 -15.05 2.82 41.52
C HIS A 706 -16.35 2.29 40.90
N ARG A 707 -16.42 1.01 40.51
CA ARG A 707 -17.60 0.42 39.83
C ARG A 707 -18.91 0.75 40.52
N GLU A 708 -19.03 0.49 41.83
CA GLU A 708 -20.27 0.74 42.58
C GLU A 708 -20.70 2.21 42.55
N GLU A 709 -19.75 3.14 42.53
CA GLU A 709 -20.03 4.57 42.46
C GLU A 709 -20.50 4.96 41.05
N MET A 710 -19.84 4.45 40.01
CA MET A 710 -20.25 4.64 38.62
C MET A 710 -21.65 4.07 38.33
N GLU A 711 -21.96 2.89 38.87
CA GLU A 711 -23.29 2.27 38.77
C GLU A 711 -24.36 3.12 39.46
N LYS A 712 -24.09 3.61 40.69
CA LYS A 712 -25.01 4.51 41.41
C LYS A 712 -25.26 5.82 40.67
N LYS A 713 -24.27 6.33 39.92
CA LYS A 713 -24.40 7.53 39.10
C LYS A 713 -25.07 7.28 37.74
N GLY A 714 -25.39 6.02 37.41
CA GLY A 714 -26.03 5.63 36.14
C GLY A 714 -25.08 5.56 34.95
N TYR A 715 -23.77 5.44 35.16
CA TYR A 715 -22.78 5.44 34.07
C TYR A 715 -22.75 4.12 33.27
N TYR A 716 -23.56 3.14 33.64
CA TYR A 716 -23.79 1.89 32.90
C TYR A 716 -25.14 1.86 32.17
N GLU A 717 -25.96 2.90 32.33
CA GLU A 717 -27.25 3.01 31.66
C GLU A 717 -27.07 3.23 30.15
N GLU A 718 -27.98 2.66 29.35
CA GLU A 718 -27.93 2.78 27.89
C GLU A 718 -28.01 4.25 27.44
N GLY A 719 -27.19 4.63 26.46
CA GLY A 719 -27.03 6.02 26.02
C GLY A 719 -26.18 6.92 26.94
N ARG A 720 -25.79 6.46 28.13
CA ARG A 720 -24.98 7.21 29.11
C ARG A 720 -23.59 6.61 29.37
N LYS A 721 -23.27 5.47 28.76
CA LYS A 721 -22.02 4.73 29.02
C LYS A 721 -20.75 5.50 28.67
N TRP A 722 -20.82 6.50 27.78
CA TRP A 722 -19.70 7.41 27.50
C TRP A 722 -19.20 8.16 28.74
N LEU A 723 -20.06 8.40 29.75
CA LEU A 723 -19.68 9.02 31.02
C LEU A 723 -18.63 8.22 31.77
N LYS A 724 -18.66 6.88 31.65
CA LYS A 724 -17.63 6.01 32.22
C LYS A 724 -16.25 6.33 31.65
N VAL A 725 -16.17 6.53 30.33
CA VAL A 725 -14.93 6.85 29.63
C VAL A 725 -14.37 8.20 30.08
N GLU A 726 -15.23 9.21 30.16
CA GLU A 726 -14.81 10.55 30.56
C GLU A 726 -14.47 10.65 32.05
N ALA A 727 -15.14 9.88 32.92
CA ALA A 727 -14.78 9.79 34.33
C ALA A 727 -13.39 9.19 34.53
N VAL A 728 -13.05 8.12 33.80
CA VAL A 728 -11.72 7.52 33.82
C VAL A 728 -10.67 8.53 33.32
N ARG A 729 -10.92 9.19 32.19
CA ARG A 729 -10.02 10.23 31.66
C ARG A 729 -9.81 11.36 32.66
N HIS A 730 -10.89 11.86 33.25
CA HIS A 730 -10.84 12.90 34.27
C HIS A 730 -9.95 12.50 35.45
N ALA A 731 -10.12 11.30 35.99
CA ALA A 731 -9.30 10.80 37.10
C ALA A 731 -7.81 10.69 36.73
N LEU A 732 -7.51 10.04 35.60
CA LEU A 732 -6.14 9.86 35.15
C LEU A 732 -5.43 11.20 34.87
N TYR A 733 -6.11 12.14 34.20
CA TYR A 733 -5.52 13.44 33.83
C TYR A 733 -5.42 14.40 35.01
N THR A 734 -6.31 14.29 35.99
CA THR A 734 -6.25 15.09 37.22
C THR A 734 -5.08 14.67 38.09
N ALA A 735 -4.88 13.36 38.24
CA ALA A 735 -3.81 12.81 39.08
C ALA A 735 -2.42 12.79 38.43
N ALA A 736 -2.34 12.87 37.10
CA ALA A 736 -1.07 12.81 36.37
C ALA A 736 -0.07 13.89 36.84
N ALA A 737 1.20 13.49 36.92
CA ALA A 737 2.30 14.39 37.27
C ALA A 737 2.64 15.31 36.08
N LYS A 738 2.89 16.60 36.35
CA LYS A 738 2.98 17.67 35.34
C LYS A 738 4.26 18.49 35.53
N ASP A 739 4.13 19.80 35.74
CA ASP A 739 5.25 20.76 35.83
C ASP A 739 6.30 20.41 36.90
N ASN A 740 5.88 19.73 37.97
CA ASN A 740 6.77 19.31 39.05
C ASN A 740 7.82 18.29 38.62
N LEU A 741 7.58 17.55 37.54
CA LEU A 741 8.55 16.59 36.98
C LEU A 741 9.19 17.09 35.68
N PHE A 742 8.43 17.79 34.82
CA PHE A 742 8.95 18.31 33.56
C PHE A 742 8.14 19.54 33.08
N PRO A 743 8.76 20.72 32.92
CA PRO A 743 8.03 21.95 32.58
C PRO A 743 7.32 21.96 31.23
N GLU A 744 7.82 21.22 30.22
CA GLU A 744 7.21 21.18 28.87
C GLU A 744 6.26 19.98 28.70
N TRP A 745 5.60 19.54 29.77
CA TRP A 745 4.77 18.31 29.75
C TRP A 745 3.65 18.35 28.72
N GLN A 746 3.05 19.51 28.42
CA GLN A 746 1.97 19.60 27.42
C GLN A 746 2.44 19.13 26.03
N LYS A 747 3.71 19.41 25.69
CA LYS A 747 4.30 19.04 24.41
C LYS A 747 4.54 17.54 24.28
N TYR A 748 5.07 16.90 25.31
CA TYR A 748 5.53 15.50 25.24
C TYR A 748 4.56 14.50 25.88
N TYR A 749 3.81 14.94 26.89
CA TYR A 749 2.99 14.09 27.75
C TYR A 749 1.50 14.37 27.67
N GLY A 750 1.09 15.47 27.02
CA GLY A 750 -0.31 15.83 26.86
C GLY A 750 -0.92 16.26 28.19
N ASN A 751 -1.44 15.32 28.96
CA ASN A 751 -2.04 15.51 30.29
C ASN A 751 -1.10 15.21 31.46
N GLY A 752 0.13 14.77 31.21
CA GLY A 752 1.15 14.49 32.22
C GLY A 752 1.61 13.03 32.23
N ILE A 753 2.33 12.64 33.27
CA ILE A 753 2.82 11.27 33.47
C ILE A 753 1.89 10.53 34.43
N LEU A 754 1.50 9.30 34.06
CA LEU A 754 0.58 8.44 34.81
C LEU A 754 0.99 8.25 36.28
N LYS A 755 0.02 8.42 37.18
CA LYS A 755 0.08 8.10 38.62
C LYS A 755 -1.19 7.34 39.02
N ALA A 756 -1.13 6.00 38.92
CA ALA A 756 -2.30 5.14 39.02
C ALA A 756 -2.93 5.13 40.42
N TRP A 757 -2.12 5.14 41.48
CA TRP A 757 -2.63 5.19 42.85
C TRP A 757 -3.31 6.52 43.15
N ASP A 758 -2.68 7.63 42.73
CA ASP A 758 -3.26 8.96 42.90
C ASP A 758 -4.58 9.10 42.11
N ALA A 759 -4.66 8.49 40.92
CA ALA A 759 -5.91 8.44 40.14
C ALA A 759 -7.03 7.69 40.87
N LEU A 760 -6.73 6.59 41.58
CA LEU A 760 -7.71 5.88 42.42
C LEU A 760 -8.24 6.73 43.59
N GLN A 761 -7.56 7.81 43.97
CA GLN A 761 -8.04 8.72 45.01
C GLN A 761 -8.98 9.80 44.45
N VAL A 762 -9.08 9.93 43.13
CA VAL A 762 -9.99 10.89 42.49
C VAL A 762 -11.41 10.28 42.48
N PRO A 763 -12.40 10.88 43.17
CA PRO A 763 -13.76 10.36 43.17
C PRO A 763 -14.34 10.35 41.75
N VAL A 764 -15.37 9.54 41.51
CA VAL A 764 -16.04 9.56 40.19
C VAL A 764 -16.59 10.96 40.00
N ALA A 765 -16.23 11.61 38.91
CA ALA A 765 -16.70 12.94 38.57
C ALA A 765 -18.23 12.99 38.49
N ASP A 766 -18.85 14.17 38.62
CA ASP A 766 -20.27 14.35 38.33
C ASP A 766 -20.47 14.63 36.84
N GLU A 767 -21.61 14.25 36.27
CA GLU A 767 -21.90 14.45 34.83
C GLU A 767 -21.75 15.91 34.40
N SER A 768 -22.08 16.87 35.28
CA SER A 768 -21.92 18.31 35.04
C SER A 768 -20.47 18.77 34.86
N THR A 769 -19.50 17.95 35.25
CA THR A 769 -18.05 18.22 35.12
C THR A 769 -17.42 17.47 33.95
N LEU A 770 -18.16 16.56 33.32
CA LEU A 770 -17.70 15.74 32.20
C LEU A 770 -18.20 16.32 30.88
N THR A 771 -17.36 16.31 29.86
CA THR A 771 -17.72 16.76 28.51
C THR A 771 -17.62 15.58 27.57
N LYS A 772 -18.69 15.31 26.81
CA LYS A 772 -18.68 14.27 25.79
C LYS A 772 -17.67 14.64 24.70
N SER A 773 -16.78 13.70 24.39
CA SER A 773 -15.77 13.89 23.34
C SER A 773 -16.43 14.00 21.96
N PRO A 774 -15.89 14.83 21.06
CA PRO A 774 -16.31 14.84 19.65
C PRO A 774 -16.29 13.45 19.04
N SER A 775 -17.10 13.24 18.00
CA SER A 775 -17.04 11.99 17.22
C SER A 775 -15.64 11.82 16.62
N ALA A 776 -15.13 10.59 16.64
CA ALA A 776 -14.00 10.23 15.80
C ALA A 776 -14.41 10.36 14.34
N GLU A 777 -13.60 11.07 13.57
CA GLU A 777 -13.80 11.33 12.15
C GLU A 777 -12.49 11.03 11.42
N SER A 778 -12.54 10.23 10.35
CA SER A 778 -11.39 10.07 9.44
C SER A 778 -11.19 11.29 8.56
N THR A 779 -12.24 12.11 8.43
CA THR A 779 -12.22 13.43 7.81
C THR A 779 -11.54 14.49 8.67
N LEU A 780 -10.71 14.09 9.65
CA LEU A 780 -9.76 14.94 10.38
C LEU A 780 -10.30 16.37 10.62
N PHE A 781 -11.23 16.53 11.56
CA PHE A 781 -11.61 17.85 12.08
C PHE A 781 -12.18 18.84 11.05
N GLY A 782 -12.93 18.36 10.05
CA GLY A 782 -13.45 19.23 8.98
C GLY A 782 -12.42 19.52 7.87
N VAL A 783 -11.23 18.91 7.92
CA VAL A 783 -10.16 19.12 6.93
C VAL A 783 -10.52 18.50 5.59
N VAL A 784 -11.21 17.35 5.56
CA VAL A 784 -11.66 16.79 4.28
C VAL A 784 -12.70 17.68 3.63
N GLU A 785 -13.62 18.26 4.39
CA GLU A 785 -14.62 19.22 3.91
C GLU A 785 -13.96 20.52 3.46
N THR A 786 -12.90 20.97 4.14
CA THR A 786 -12.18 22.20 3.81
C THR A 786 -11.28 22.03 2.60
N ILE A 787 -10.47 20.96 2.54
CA ILE A 787 -9.69 20.59 1.36
C ILE A 787 -10.63 20.26 0.20
N GLY A 788 -11.74 19.57 0.45
CA GLY A 788 -12.79 19.31 -0.53
C GLY A 788 -13.39 20.61 -1.05
N SER A 789 -13.64 21.59 -0.18
CA SER A 789 -14.07 22.94 -0.55
C SER A 789 -13.00 23.69 -1.35
N PHE A 790 -11.72 23.52 -1.01
CA PHE A 790 -10.59 24.05 -1.77
C PHE A 790 -10.59 23.48 -3.20
N PHE A 791 -10.77 22.17 -3.36
CA PHE A 791 -10.88 21.53 -4.67
C PHE A 791 -12.15 21.97 -5.43
N LYS A 792 -13.29 22.14 -4.74
CA LYS A 792 -14.53 22.69 -5.31
C LYS A 792 -14.35 24.10 -5.90
N ARG A 793 -13.45 24.92 -5.34
CA ARG A 793 -13.19 26.31 -5.78
C ARG A 793 -12.20 26.43 -6.96
N ARG A 794 -11.43 25.37 -7.26
CA ARG A 794 -10.41 25.35 -8.33
C ARG A 794 -11.05 25.15 -9.70
N LYS A 795 -10.44 25.74 -10.74
CA LYS A 795 -11.04 25.90 -12.09
C LYS A 795 -10.98 24.63 -12.95
N LEU A 796 -10.96 23.44 -12.33
CA LEU A 796 -10.67 22.16 -12.98
C LEU A 796 -11.74 21.64 -13.96
N PHE A 797 -12.84 22.36 -14.16
CA PHE A 797 -14.05 21.78 -14.69
C PHE A 797 -14.56 22.47 -15.96
N ARG A 798 -13.69 22.66 -16.94
CA ARG A 798 -14.05 23.26 -18.24
C ARG A 798 -14.33 22.27 -19.38
N SER A 799 -14.16 20.95 -19.22
CA SER A 799 -14.70 19.96 -20.18
C SER A 799 -14.59 18.51 -19.67
N ALA A 800 -15.72 17.78 -19.76
CA ALA A 800 -15.98 16.35 -19.49
C ALA A 800 -16.12 15.87 -18.02
N GLU A 801 -17.21 15.16 -17.76
CA GLU A 801 -17.51 14.33 -16.58
C GLU A 801 -17.12 12.87 -16.87
N PRO A 802 -16.88 12.01 -15.86
CA PRO A 802 -17.02 12.25 -14.40
C PRO A 802 -15.71 12.69 -13.72
N LYS A 803 -15.84 13.31 -12.54
CA LYS A 803 -14.73 13.85 -11.74
C LYS A 803 -14.66 13.11 -10.41
N PRO A 804 -13.48 12.96 -9.80
CA PRO A 804 -13.38 12.41 -8.46
C PRO A 804 -14.15 13.28 -7.47
N GLU A 805 -14.76 12.66 -6.46
CA GLU A 805 -15.39 13.41 -5.38
C GLU A 805 -14.33 14.24 -4.64
N PRO A 806 -14.59 15.53 -4.35
CA PRO A 806 -13.64 16.39 -3.64
C PRO A 806 -13.19 15.82 -2.31
N GLU A 807 -14.09 15.14 -1.60
CA GLU A 807 -13.82 14.46 -0.34
C GLU A 807 -12.87 13.27 -0.53
N ALA A 808 -12.97 12.53 -1.64
CA ALA A 808 -12.05 11.45 -1.97
C ALA A 808 -10.64 11.99 -2.32
N LEU A 809 -10.54 13.12 -3.03
CA LEU A 809 -9.26 13.80 -3.30
C LEU A 809 -8.61 14.33 -2.02
N ALA A 810 -9.42 14.83 -1.09
CA ALA A 810 -8.92 15.27 0.21
C ALA A 810 -8.40 14.10 1.04
N MET A 811 -9.12 12.96 1.06
CA MET A 811 -8.64 11.73 1.69
C MET A 811 -7.35 11.21 1.05
N GLU A 812 -7.25 11.26 -0.29
CA GLU A 812 -6.00 10.94 -0.98
C GLU A 812 -4.85 11.83 -0.52
N LEU A 813 -5.07 13.14 -0.46
CA LEU A 813 -4.04 14.07 -0.02
C LEU A 813 -3.58 13.77 1.42
N LEU A 814 -4.51 13.47 2.33
CA LEU A 814 -4.19 13.07 3.70
C LEU A 814 -3.42 11.73 3.76
N HIS A 815 -3.73 10.78 2.89
CA HIS A 815 -2.98 9.54 2.76
C HIS A 815 -1.58 9.79 2.18
N LEU A 816 -1.45 10.71 1.23
CA LEU A 816 -0.17 11.10 0.63
C LEU A 816 0.79 11.66 1.68
N LEU A 817 0.29 12.54 2.58
CA LEU A 817 1.07 13.11 3.69
C LEU A 817 1.68 12.05 4.62
N GLN A 818 1.09 10.84 4.67
CA GLN A 818 1.51 9.72 5.52
C GLN A 818 2.21 8.60 4.75
N THR A 819 2.24 8.66 3.42
CA THR A 819 2.83 7.62 2.57
C THR A 819 4.14 8.09 1.95
N ASP A 820 4.19 9.32 1.47
CA ASP A 820 5.36 9.83 0.78
C ASP A 820 6.30 10.56 1.75
N PRO A 821 7.56 10.06 1.92
CA PRO A 821 8.51 10.62 2.88
C PRO A 821 8.78 12.11 2.77
N GLN A 822 8.57 12.71 1.59
CA GLN A 822 8.77 14.15 1.40
C GLN A 822 7.79 15.04 2.19
N PHE A 823 6.70 14.44 2.69
CA PHE A 823 5.66 15.12 3.47
C PHE A 823 5.70 14.81 4.97
N PHE A 824 6.48 13.83 5.44
CA PHE A 824 6.49 13.45 6.86
C PHE A 824 6.88 14.57 7.82
N PRO A 825 7.85 15.45 7.51
CA PRO A 825 8.12 16.62 8.35
C PRO A 825 6.88 17.52 8.48
N LEU A 826 6.22 17.82 7.36
CA LEU A 826 5.01 18.64 7.35
C LEU A 826 3.88 17.97 8.13
N PHE A 827 3.60 16.69 7.90
CA PHE A 827 2.55 15.96 8.61
C PHE A 827 2.78 15.90 10.13
N SER A 828 4.04 15.94 10.56
CA SER A 828 4.40 15.91 11.99
C SER A 828 4.07 17.24 12.69
N GLU A 829 4.11 18.35 11.96
CA GLU A 829 3.92 19.70 12.50
C GLU A 829 2.54 20.29 12.19
N LEU A 830 1.93 19.87 11.08
CA LEU A 830 0.68 20.43 10.59
C LEU A 830 -0.48 20.13 11.55
N ASP A 831 -1.09 21.21 12.03
CA ASP A 831 -2.30 21.11 12.82
C ASP A 831 -3.49 20.82 11.93
N LEU A 832 -3.83 19.53 11.82
CA LEU A 832 -5.01 19.10 11.07
C LEU A 832 -6.33 19.46 11.76
N THR A 833 -6.32 20.10 12.94
CA THR A 833 -7.54 20.67 13.54
C THR A 833 -7.82 22.10 13.11
N ASP A 834 -6.88 22.73 12.38
CA ASP A 834 -7.02 24.08 11.84
C ASP A 834 -7.16 24.02 10.31
N PRO A 835 -8.39 24.03 9.79
CA PRO A 835 -8.60 23.95 8.35
C PRO A 835 -8.00 25.12 7.58
N ALA A 836 -7.84 26.29 8.20
CA ALA A 836 -7.23 27.45 7.56
C ALA A 836 -5.71 27.28 7.41
N ALA A 837 -5.05 26.69 8.41
CA ALA A 837 -3.63 26.33 8.32
C ALA A 837 -3.40 25.29 7.21
N VAL A 838 -4.28 24.29 7.10
CA VAL A 838 -4.19 23.29 6.03
C VAL A 838 -4.42 23.90 4.65
N GLU A 839 -5.46 24.73 4.46
CA GLU A 839 -5.74 25.40 3.18
C GLU A 839 -4.56 26.30 2.77
N ALA A 840 -3.95 27.02 3.73
CA ALA A 840 -2.78 27.86 3.48
C ALA A 840 -1.56 27.04 3.02
N GLU A 841 -1.31 25.87 3.61
CA GLU A 841 -0.21 24.98 3.22
C GLU A 841 -0.43 24.39 1.83
N VAL A 842 -1.62 23.83 1.58
CA VAL A 842 -1.99 23.20 0.30
C VAL A 842 -1.96 24.21 -0.85
N SER A 843 -2.16 25.49 -0.55
CA SER A 843 -2.09 26.59 -1.53
C SER A 843 -0.66 26.98 -1.94
N LYS A 844 0.38 26.52 -1.24
CA LYS A 844 1.78 26.90 -1.54
C LYS A 844 2.27 26.29 -2.86
N PRO A 845 3.02 27.03 -3.70
CA PRO A 845 3.65 26.48 -4.90
C PRO A 845 4.58 25.32 -4.61
N GLU A 846 5.37 25.36 -3.53
CA GLU A 846 6.28 24.26 -3.20
C GLU A 846 5.52 22.98 -2.82
N PHE A 847 4.39 23.11 -2.12
CA PHE A 847 3.53 21.98 -1.78
C PHE A 847 2.95 21.35 -3.05
N ARG A 848 2.41 22.17 -3.95
CA ARG A 848 1.91 21.73 -5.26
C ARG A 848 3.00 20.99 -6.04
N ASP A 849 4.20 21.53 -6.16
CA ASP A 849 5.29 20.91 -6.92
C ASP A 849 5.70 19.54 -6.35
N LYS A 850 5.64 19.37 -5.01
CA LYS A 850 5.87 18.08 -4.35
C LYS A 850 4.79 17.07 -4.72
N VAL A 851 3.51 17.46 -4.71
CA VAL A 851 2.39 16.58 -5.09
C VAL A 851 2.54 16.14 -6.55
N LEU A 852 2.85 17.07 -7.46
CA LEU A 852 3.02 16.78 -8.90
C LEU A 852 4.14 15.78 -9.20
N LYS A 853 5.20 15.79 -8.39
CA LYS A 853 6.36 14.89 -8.53
C LYS A 853 6.21 13.57 -7.76
N SER A 854 5.19 13.46 -6.90
CA SER A 854 5.02 12.27 -6.07
C SER A 854 4.60 11.06 -6.92
N PRO A 855 5.27 9.90 -6.77
CA PRO A 855 4.82 8.65 -7.39
C PRO A 855 3.60 8.04 -6.67
N TYR A 856 3.27 8.51 -5.47
CA TYR A 856 2.13 8.04 -4.66
C TYR A 856 0.87 8.90 -4.83
N ALA A 857 0.98 10.03 -5.56
CA ALA A 857 -0.16 10.85 -5.93
C ALA A 857 -0.77 10.34 -7.23
N SER A 858 -2.08 10.15 -7.24
CA SER A 858 -2.85 9.83 -8.43
C SER A 858 -2.82 11.00 -9.41
N GLU A 859 -2.97 10.68 -10.69
CA GLU A 859 -3.09 11.69 -11.75
C GLU A 859 -4.28 12.64 -11.50
N TYR A 860 -5.35 12.12 -10.90
CA TYR A 860 -6.51 12.91 -10.48
C TYR A 860 -6.15 13.98 -9.45
N LEU A 861 -5.38 13.63 -8.40
CA LEU A 861 -4.91 14.59 -7.40
C LEU A 861 -3.92 15.59 -8.00
N LYS A 862 -3.01 15.13 -8.88
CA LYS A 862 -2.06 16.01 -9.57
C LYS A 862 -2.80 17.06 -10.40
N GLU A 863 -3.78 16.65 -11.19
CA GLU A 863 -4.66 17.57 -11.92
C GLU A 863 -5.37 18.54 -10.98
N ALA A 864 -5.93 18.01 -9.87
CA ALA A 864 -6.65 18.79 -8.87
C ALA A 864 -5.82 19.95 -8.30
N MET A 865 -4.49 19.76 -8.23
CA MET A 865 -3.53 20.75 -7.75
C MET A 865 -3.10 21.78 -8.81
N ILE A 866 -3.26 21.47 -10.11
CA ILE A 866 -2.82 22.33 -11.22
C ILE A 866 -3.78 23.49 -11.49
N ALA A 867 -5.08 23.20 -11.59
CA ALA A 867 -6.10 24.22 -11.92
C ALA A 867 -6.48 25.08 -10.71
#